data_AF-A0A7T7M9A4-F1
#
_entry.id   AF-A0A7T7M9A4-F1
#
_cell.length_a   1.000
_cell.length_b   1.000
_cell.length_c   1.000
_cell.angle_alpha   90.00
_cell.angle_beta   90.00
_cell.angle_gamma   90.00
#
_symmetry.space_group_name_H-M   'P 1'
#
loop_
_entity.id
_entity.type
_entity.pdbx_description
1 polymer ?
#
loop_
_entity_poly.entity_id
_entity_poly.type
_entity_poly.pdbx_seq_one_letter_code
_entity_poly.pdbx_strand_id
1 'polypeptide(L)'
;MIHGIGNQKTGSLLKGWGPPIADEITRQALTEGWGVEQESLPDQIRLRVTHGNKSQTIALHEIIWSQSFERPGLREMMAWSISRLPLALLLLTPNGNDLKALLRMQDSNFKPSWREMLKIAVPLFTRLMLVIGIPCVTLLLTNAALTDIPLASRVAPTVTLLAVFLAILTHSRWNLAGHIKIASQISSARRKAMDQKLETELQRILSTAKTTTIIAHSQGGFLAHQAVNNNRRLKVARFIGVGSGLRPISIISALDDRRHLIAAWLYLIFPFLLMSTFIFANHSPAWLQMLTFMIRVIRHTLQASLWPPSTPELLLGPLQPTASEIPDLSITSYLPPPITWVLLALSIATALGFALILKRNRLPNIMPLNQVQEWLEITSPNDLVGRIPLPKLPSTCQQIEVAAQGNPLLDHITYFKPTSMTPRIIASKLLSDVSTKPFKDRAADSLSIATYLQQRTRRRWRLATLLIWSPLAPLVLLFTLTPSLSLLFFIASAFTLTSIPVRVLQYACNSFLVRHDANRILNGFTELTSPPHQVDKVSGGGNRTVGALLFIGYLLLSESGLWAFAYVRELTPFSAPTPTLMLLLTTGLVEIVCAAAIISGYAVKLTLVNTIMACTLALGAFLPTSWHPLSEPPGARTLASSSSLIILAVGIVDAVVRRRRIARPETTASN
;
A
#
# COMPACT_ATOMS: atom_id res chain seq x y z
N MET A 1 -12.06 -18.79 27.99
CA MET A 1 -11.53 -17.91 26.94
C MET A 1 -12.02 -16.49 27.19
N ILE A 2 -11.12 -15.52 27.16
CA ILE A 2 -11.47 -14.10 27.20
C ILE A 2 -11.60 -13.62 25.76
N HIS A 3 -12.81 -13.22 25.43
CA HIS A 3 -13.25 -12.82 24.12
C HIS A 3 -13.53 -11.31 24.07
N GLY A 4 -12.53 -10.55 23.63
CA GLY A 4 -12.67 -9.15 23.25
C GLY A 4 -12.51 -8.19 24.41
N ILE A 5 -11.28 -7.69 24.58
CA ILE A 5 -11.06 -6.40 25.25
C ILE A 5 -11.35 -5.35 24.18
N GLY A 6 -12.42 -4.59 24.34
CA GLY A 6 -12.86 -3.65 23.29
C GLY A 6 -13.62 -2.46 23.84
N ASN A 7 -13.79 -1.45 22.98
CA ASN A 7 -14.41 -0.19 23.35
C ASN A 7 -15.90 -0.09 23.00
N GLN A 8 -16.49 -1.19 22.54
CA GLN A 8 -17.87 -1.26 22.09
C GLN A 8 -18.86 -1.37 23.26
N LYS A 9 -20.17 -1.40 22.96
CA LYS A 9 -21.23 -1.54 23.97
C LYS A 9 -21.23 -2.93 24.59
N THR A 10 -21.72 -3.06 25.82
CA THR A 10 -21.84 -4.36 26.49
C THR A 10 -22.60 -5.39 25.69
N GLY A 11 -21.99 -6.58 25.56
CA GLY A 11 -22.52 -7.72 24.82
C GLY A 11 -22.32 -7.63 23.30
N SER A 12 -21.76 -6.54 22.78
CA SER A 12 -21.59 -6.38 21.32
C SER A 12 -20.43 -7.19 20.75
N LEU A 13 -19.36 -7.42 21.53
CA LEU A 13 -18.26 -8.26 21.10
C LEU A 13 -18.67 -9.73 21.14
N LEU A 14 -19.35 -10.16 22.21
CA LEU A 14 -19.95 -11.50 22.28
C LEU A 14 -20.93 -11.75 21.12
N LYS A 15 -21.81 -10.80 20.78
CA LYS A 15 -22.75 -10.95 19.65
C LYS A 15 -22.07 -10.89 18.29
N GLY A 16 -21.05 -10.06 18.14
CA GLY A 16 -20.40 -9.80 16.85
C GLY A 16 -19.30 -10.80 16.48
N TRP A 17 -18.49 -11.20 17.45
CA TRP A 17 -17.31 -12.03 17.23
C TRP A 17 -17.46 -13.43 17.84
N GLY A 18 -18.36 -13.62 18.80
CA GLY A 18 -18.62 -14.90 19.44
C GLY A 18 -19.18 -15.96 18.49
N PRO A 19 -20.30 -15.72 17.77
CA PRO A 19 -20.88 -16.70 16.86
C PRO A 19 -19.90 -17.17 15.77
N PRO A 20 -19.17 -16.30 15.04
CA PRO A 20 -18.20 -16.76 14.05
C PRO A 20 -17.11 -17.69 14.60
N ILE A 21 -16.70 -17.52 15.86
CA ILE A 21 -15.73 -18.41 16.52
C ILE A 21 -16.41 -19.70 16.97
N ALA A 22 -17.60 -19.60 17.56
CA ALA A 22 -18.37 -20.75 18.02
C ALA A 22 -18.75 -21.69 16.87
N ASP A 23 -19.27 -21.14 15.77
CA ASP A 23 -19.63 -21.87 14.55
C ASP A 23 -18.42 -22.66 14.01
N GLU A 24 -17.24 -22.05 14.06
CA GLU A 24 -16.01 -22.63 13.56
C GLU A 24 -15.44 -23.71 14.50
N ILE A 25 -15.57 -23.53 15.82
CA ILE A 25 -15.30 -24.59 16.81
C ILE A 25 -16.22 -25.77 16.55
N THR A 26 -17.53 -25.53 16.43
CA THR A 26 -18.55 -26.55 16.17
C THR A 26 -18.24 -27.30 14.88
N ARG A 27 -18.00 -26.58 13.78
CA ARG A 27 -17.67 -27.18 12.48
C ARG A 27 -16.43 -28.07 12.54
N GLN A 28 -15.34 -27.56 13.14
CA GLN A 28 -14.09 -28.33 13.22
C GLN A 28 -14.21 -29.55 14.13
N ALA A 29 -14.91 -29.41 15.27
CA ALA A 29 -15.16 -30.49 16.21
C ALA A 29 -16.00 -31.61 15.57
N LEU A 30 -17.13 -31.26 14.92
CA LEU A 30 -18.00 -32.21 14.23
C LEU A 30 -17.27 -33.00 13.13
N THR A 31 -16.37 -32.33 12.38
CA THR A 31 -15.58 -32.99 11.33
C THR A 31 -14.65 -34.08 11.90
N GLU A 32 -14.23 -33.94 13.17
CA GLU A 32 -13.36 -34.89 13.87
C GLU A 32 -14.17 -35.88 14.73
N GLY A 33 -15.48 -35.95 14.55
CA GLY A 33 -16.37 -36.86 15.28
C GLY A 33 -16.68 -36.46 16.72
N TRP A 34 -16.43 -35.20 17.11
CA TRP A 34 -16.81 -34.68 18.41
C TRP A 34 -18.24 -34.12 18.39
N GLY A 35 -19.02 -34.40 19.42
CA GLY A 35 -20.31 -33.75 19.67
C GLY A 35 -20.10 -32.34 20.25
N VAL A 36 -20.99 -31.40 19.92
CA VAL A 36 -20.95 -30.03 20.44
C VAL A 36 -22.34 -29.58 20.87
N GLU A 37 -22.46 -29.17 22.13
CA GLU A 37 -23.62 -28.47 22.66
C GLU A 37 -23.26 -27.00 22.88
N GLN A 38 -24.09 -26.09 22.35
CA GLN A 38 -23.88 -24.65 22.50
C GLN A 38 -24.98 -24.04 23.36
N GLU A 39 -24.58 -23.31 24.39
CA GLU A 39 -25.45 -22.53 25.25
C GLU A 39 -25.03 -21.05 25.17
N SER A 40 -25.95 -20.18 24.78
CA SER A 40 -25.70 -18.73 24.71
C SER A 40 -26.36 -18.05 25.90
N LEU A 41 -25.55 -17.55 26.83
CA LEU A 41 -25.97 -16.80 28.00
C LEU A 41 -25.71 -15.30 27.78
N PRO A 42 -26.34 -14.39 28.56
CA PRO A 42 -26.17 -12.95 28.37
C PRO A 42 -24.72 -12.46 28.40
N ASP A 43 -23.90 -13.05 29.27
CA ASP A 43 -22.52 -12.63 29.53
C ASP A 43 -21.45 -13.62 29.02
N GLN A 44 -21.88 -14.72 28.39
CA GLN A 44 -20.96 -15.76 27.89
C GLN A 44 -21.59 -16.66 26.84
N ILE A 45 -20.75 -17.22 25.96
CA ILE A 45 -21.13 -18.37 25.12
C ILE A 45 -20.39 -19.59 25.66
N ARG A 46 -21.10 -20.66 25.97
CA ARG A 46 -20.53 -21.93 26.41
C ARG A 46 -20.67 -22.98 25.32
N LEU A 47 -19.58 -23.66 25.04
CA LEU A 47 -19.50 -24.77 24.11
C LEU A 47 -19.02 -25.99 24.88
N ARG A 48 -19.86 -27.00 25.02
CA ARG A 48 -19.47 -28.29 25.58
C ARG A 48 -19.11 -29.21 24.43
N VAL A 49 -17.85 -29.65 24.37
CA VAL A 49 -17.31 -30.52 23.33
C VAL A 49 -17.11 -31.91 23.93
N THR A 50 -17.76 -32.91 23.34
CA THR A 50 -17.79 -34.29 23.86
C THR A 50 -17.24 -35.28 22.82
N HIS A 51 -16.44 -36.25 23.28
CA HIS A 51 -15.97 -37.35 22.44
C HIS A 51 -15.75 -38.60 23.29
N GLY A 52 -16.62 -39.59 23.13
CA GLY A 52 -16.72 -40.73 24.05
C GLY A 52 -16.97 -40.23 25.48
N ASN A 53 -16.17 -40.69 26.44
CA ASN A 53 -16.30 -40.30 27.85
C ASN A 53 -15.61 -38.98 28.21
N LYS A 54 -14.95 -38.31 27.25
CA LYS A 54 -14.27 -37.03 27.49
C LYS A 54 -15.22 -35.88 27.18
N SER A 55 -15.43 -34.99 28.15
CA SER A 55 -16.19 -33.76 28.01
C SER A 55 -15.33 -32.58 28.46
N GLN A 56 -15.25 -31.55 27.63
CA GLN A 56 -14.63 -30.29 27.99
C GLN A 56 -15.54 -29.12 27.66
N THR A 57 -15.42 -28.03 28.41
CA THR A 57 -16.23 -26.82 28.22
C THR A 57 -15.33 -25.65 27.85
N ILE A 58 -15.65 -25.00 26.73
CA ILE A 58 -15.05 -23.76 26.28
C ILE A 58 -16.07 -22.64 26.57
N ALA A 59 -15.72 -21.72 27.47
CA ALA A 59 -16.53 -20.54 27.76
C ALA A 59 -15.89 -19.29 27.14
N LEU A 60 -16.67 -18.49 26.42
CA LEU A 60 -16.30 -17.20 25.85
C LEU A 60 -16.83 -16.08 26.75
N HIS A 61 -15.96 -15.19 27.25
CA HIS A 61 -16.33 -14.07 28.13
C HIS A 61 -15.92 -12.73 27.54
N GLU A 62 -16.73 -11.68 27.65
CA GLU A 62 -16.36 -10.32 27.20
C GLU A 62 -15.79 -9.47 28.34
N ILE A 63 -14.83 -8.58 28.04
CA ILE A 63 -14.31 -7.58 29.00
C ILE A 63 -14.35 -6.18 28.39
N ILE A 64 -14.96 -5.22 29.11
CA ILE A 64 -15.23 -3.88 28.59
C ILE A 64 -14.61 -2.80 29.46
N TRP A 65 -13.74 -2.02 28.84
CA TRP A 65 -12.96 -0.98 29.49
C TRP A 65 -13.40 0.44 29.12
N SER A 66 -14.09 0.65 27.99
CA SER A 66 -14.38 2.00 27.46
C SER A 66 -15.31 2.86 28.33
N GLN A 67 -15.99 2.26 29.30
CA GLN A 67 -16.88 2.95 30.23
C GLN A 67 -16.22 3.23 31.59
N SER A 68 -14.93 2.90 31.77
CA SER A 68 -14.23 3.01 33.06
C SER A 68 -13.66 4.39 33.37
N PHE A 69 -13.75 5.34 32.44
CA PHE A 69 -13.14 6.66 32.58
C PHE A 69 -14.02 7.77 32.01
N GLU A 70 -13.76 8.98 32.49
CA GLU A 70 -14.32 10.20 31.95
C GLU A 70 -13.66 10.58 30.62
N ARG A 71 -14.47 11.06 29.66
CA ARG A 71 -13.99 11.41 28.32
C ARG A 71 -13.22 12.75 28.32
N PRO A 72 -12.17 12.90 27.49
CA PRO A 72 -11.44 14.16 27.38
C PRO A 72 -12.31 15.26 26.75
N GLY A 73 -12.14 16.50 27.20
CA GLY A 73 -12.84 17.66 26.63
C GLY A 73 -12.32 18.07 25.24
N LEU A 74 -13.09 18.88 24.50
CA LEU A 74 -12.78 19.28 23.11
C LEU A 74 -11.42 19.96 22.97
N ARG A 75 -11.12 20.96 23.81
CA ARG A 75 -9.82 21.67 23.79
C ARG A 75 -8.64 20.72 24.02
N GLU A 76 -8.82 19.81 24.97
CA GLU A 76 -7.84 18.77 25.32
C GLU A 76 -7.61 17.80 24.15
N MET A 77 -8.67 17.47 23.40
CA MET A 77 -8.61 16.62 22.21
C MET A 77 -7.94 17.33 21.03
N MET A 78 -8.30 18.59 20.75
CA MET A 78 -7.73 19.36 19.65
C MET A 78 -6.22 19.57 19.82
N ALA A 79 -5.78 19.96 21.02
CA ALA A 79 -4.35 20.12 21.32
C ALA A 79 -3.58 18.79 21.17
N TRP A 80 -4.18 17.68 21.63
CA TRP A 80 -3.59 16.35 21.50
C TRP A 80 -3.49 15.89 20.03
N SER A 81 -4.54 16.12 19.24
CA SER A 81 -4.58 15.76 17.81
C SER A 81 -3.59 16.57 16.99
N ILE A 82 -3.56 17.90 17.16
CA ILE A 82 -2.64 18.78 16.42
C ILE A 82 -1.19 18.40 16.72
N SER A 83 -0.82 18.26 17.99
CA SER A 83 0.55 17.89 18.37
C SER A 83 1.01 16.56 17.76
N ARG A 84 0.08 15.64 17.48
CA ARG A 84 0.36 14.30 16.92
C ARG A 84 0.07 14.19 15.43
N LEU A 85 -0.17 15.31 14.74
CA LEU A 85 -0.34 15.37 13.29
C LEU A 85 0.80 14.68 12.50
N PRO A 86 2.09 14.73 12.93
CA PRO A 86 3.15 13.99 12.26
C PRO A 86 2.93 12.48 12.20
N LEU A 87 2.08 11.89 13.06
CA LEU A 87 1.72 10.48 12.97
C LEU A 87 0.92 10.14 11.71
N ALA A 88 0.36 11.12 11.01
CA ALA A 88 -0.20 10.90 9.68
C ALA A 88 0.87 10.36 8.71
N LEU A 89 2.16 10.61 8.95
CA LEU A 89 3.25 10.00 8.18
C LEU A 89 3.40 8.50 8.43
N LEU A 90 2.87 7.95 9.53
CA LEU A 90 2.77 6.50 9.69
C LEU A 90 1.90 5.88 8.59
N LEU A 91 0.98 6.64 7.99
CA LEU A 91 0.23 6.19 6.80
C LEU A 91 1.15 5.96 5.59
N LEU A 92 2.28 6.67 5.53
CA LEU A 92 3.32 6.50 4.50
C LEU A 92 4.28 5.35 4.83
N THR A 93 4.30 4.84 6.07
CA THR A 93 5.27 3.80 6.42
C THR A 93 5.09 2.54 5.59
N PRO A 94 6.18 1.89 5.14
CA PRO A 94 6.14 0.59 4.47
C PRO A 94 5.40 -0.43 5.34
N ASN A 95 4.71 -1.41 4.74
CA ASN A 95 4.21 -2.53 5.54
C ASN A 95 5.39 -3.43 6.00
N GLY A 96 5.14 -4.42 6.86
CA GLY A 96 6.19 -5.32 7.37
C GLY A 96 7.04 -6.01 6.29
N ASN A 97 6.47 -6.32 5.13
CA ASN A 97 7.20 -6.98 4.04
C ASN A 97 7.96 -5.97 3.18
N ASP A 98 7.38 -4.80 2.92
CA ASP A 98 8.04 -3.68 2.25
C ASP A 98 9.28 -3.27 3.06
N LEU A 99 9.17 -3.20 4.40
CA LEU A 99 10.29 -2.89 5.29
C LEU A 99 11.36 -3.97 5.27
N LYS A 100 10.98 -5.26 5.33
CA LYS A 100 11.95 -6.37 5.19
C LYS A 100 12.69 -6.29 3.86
N ALA A 101 11.98 -5.93 2.78
CA ALA A 101 12.59 -5.82 1.46
C ALA A 101 13.53 -4.62 1.35
N LEU A 102 13.17 -3.47 1.97
CA LEU A 102 14.06 -2.31 2.12
C LEU A 102 15.31 -2.65 2.94
N LEU A 103 15.16 -3.33 4.07
CA LEU A 103 16.28 -3.75 4.91
C LEU A 103 17.20 -4.74 4.20
N ARG A 104 16.66 -5.60 3.32
CA ARG A 104 17.48 -6.46 2.45
C ARG A 104 18.30 -5.67 1.43
N MET A 105 17.85 -4.49 1.00
CA MET A 105 18.66 -3.64 0.12
C MET A 105 19.87 -3.01 0.82
N GLN A 106 19.89 -3.02 2.15
CA GLN A 106 21.03 -2.53 2.93
C GLN A 106 22.18 -3.56 2.96
N ASP A 107 21.92 -4.81 2.56
CA ASP A 107 22.96 -5.83 2.43
C ASP A 107 23.83 -5.51 1.20
N SER A 108 25.12 -5.29 1.41
CA SER A 108 26.09 -4.87 0.37
C SER A 108 26.20 -5.84 -0.80
N ASN A 109 25.78 -7.09 -0.61
CA ASN A 109 25.82 -8.12 -1.65
C ASN A 109 24.52 -8.23 -2.46
N PHE A 110 23.46 -7.51 -2.07
CA PHE A 110 22.18 -7.60 -2.73
C PHE A 110 22.09 -6.67 -3.95
N LYS A 111 21.99 -7.24 -5.16
CA LYS A 111 21.69 -6.50 -6.39
C LYS A 111 20.20 -6.63 -6.74
N PRO A 112 19.34 -5.67 -6.32
CA PRO A 112 17.92 -5.75 -6.61
C PRO A 112 17.67 -5.67 -8.12
N SER A 113 16.86 -6.58 -8.65
CA SER A 113 16.28 -6.39 -9.98
C SER A 113 15.33 -5.19 -9.98
N TRP A 114 15.15 -4.52 -11.13
CA TRP A 114 14.20 -3.39 -11.26
C TRP A 114 12.77 -3.78 -10.85
N ARG A 115 12.39 -5.06 -11.00
CA ARG A 115 11.11 -5.58 -10.53
C ARG A 115 10.99 -5.55 -9.01
N GLU A 116 12.06 -5.89 -8.29
CA GLU A 116 12.09 -5.78 -6.82
C GLU A 116 12.06 -4.32 -6.38
N MET A 117 12.76 -3.43 -7.08
CA MET A 117 12.66 -1.98 -6.84
C MET A 117 11.23 -1.48 -7.02
N LEU A 118 10.55 -1.83 -8.11
CA LEU A 118 9.15 -1.42 -8.35
C LEU A 118 8.20 -1.98 -7.29
N LYS A 119 8.39 -3.23 -6.85
CA LYS A 119 7.55 -3.83 -5.80
C LYS A 119 7.57 -3.03 -4.49
N ILE A 120 8.62 -2.25 -4.25
CA ILE A 120 8.82 -1.47 -3.02
C ILE A 120 8.51 0.01 -3.25
N ALA A 121 8.95 0.57 -4.37
CA ALA A 121 8.71 1.97 -4.73
C ALA A 121 7.23 2.25 -5.01
N VAL A 122 6.54 1.36 -5.75
CA VAL A 122 5.14 1.58 -6.16
C VAL A 122 4.19 1.72 -4.96
N PRO A 123 4.21 0.83 -3.94
CA PRO A 123 3.37 1.01 -2.76
C PRO A 123 3.69 2.29 -1.97
N LEU A 124 4.97 2.64 -1.83
CA LEU A 124 5.38 3.86 -1.11
C LEU A 124 4.91 5.13 -1.84
N PHE A 125 5.17 5.20 -3.15
CA PHE A 125 4.81 6.34 -3.98
C PHE A 125 3.28 6.48 -4.12
N THR A 126 2.56 5.35 -4.19
CA THR A 126 1.08 5.33 -4.12
C THR A 126 0.56 5.99 -2.84
N ARG A 127 1.14 5.67 -1.68
CA ARG A 127 0.72 6.25 -0.40
C ARG A 127 1.04 7.75 -0.35
N LEU A 128 2.22 8.15 -0.85
CA LEU A 128 2.60 9.55 -0.97
C LEU A 128 1.61 10.34 -1.84
N MET A 129 1.28 9.82 -3.03
CA MET A 129 0.32 10.47 -3.92
C MET A 129 -1.07 10.58 -3.30
N LEU A 130 -1.54 9.60 -2.54
CA LEU A 130 -2.83 9.70 -1.86
C LEU A 130 -2.81 10.74 -0.72
N VAL A 131 -1.72 10.82 0.04
CA VAL A 131 -1.57 11.82 1.13
C VAL A 131 -1.54 13.24 0.58
N ILE A 132 -0.90 13.46 -0.57
CA ILE A 132 -0.86 14.77 -1.24
C ILE A 132 -2.17 15.03 -2.00
N GLY A 133 -2.64 14.03 -2.75
CA GLY A 133 -3.70 14.17 -3.73
C GLY A 133 -5.10 14.26 -3.13
N ILE A 134 -5.39 13.63 -1.98
CA ILE A 134 -6.69 13.78 -1.29
C ILE A 134 -6.94 15.25 -0.93
N PRO A 135 -6.04 15.96 -0.20
CA PRO A 135 -6.19 17.40 0.02
C PRO A 135 -6.32 18.21 -1.27
N CYS A 136 -5.51 17.93 -2.30
CA CYS A 136 -5.57 18.65 -3.56
C CYS A 136 -6.93 18.48 -4.26
N VAL A 137 -7.46 17.26 -4.32
CA VAL A 137 -8.78 16.99 -4.90
C VAL A 137 -9.89 17.63 -4.06
N THR A 138 -9.82 17.58 -2.73
CA THR A 138 -10.80 18.27 -1.87
C THR A 138 -10.80 19.77 -2.10
N LEU A 139 -9.62 20.40 -2.20
CA LEU A 139 -9.49 21.81 -2.53
C LEU A 139 -10.01 22.11 -3.94
N LEU A 140 -9.69 21.28 -4.93
CA LEU A 140 -10.17 21.43 -6.31
C LEU A 140 -11.71 21.36 -6.38
N LEU A 141 -12.32 20.36 -5.75
CA LEU A 141 -13.77 20.19 -5.70
C LEU A 141 -14.45 21.32 -4.93
N THR A 142 -13.85 21.79 -3.84
CA THR A 142 -14.38 22.93 -3.08
C THR A 142 -14.28 24.22 -3.90
N ASN A 143 -13.18 24.42 -4.62
CA ASN A 143 -13.01 25.57 -5.53
C ASN A 143 -14.00 25.52 -6.69
N ALA A 144 -14.27 24.34 -7.25
CA ALA A 144 -15.24 24.14 -8.32
C ALA A 144 -16.69 24.36 -7.84
N ALA A 145 -16.99 24.03 -6.57
CA ALA A 145 -18.31 24.24 -6.00
C ALA A 145 -18.59 25.69 -5.56
N LEU A 146 -17.54 26.51 -5.40
CA LEU A 146 -17.61 27.88 -4.86
C LEU A 146 -17.05 28.93 -5.84
N THR A 147 -17.18 28.68 -7.14
CA THR A 147 -16.56 29.47 -8.23
C THR A 147 -16.89 30.97 -8.20
N ASP A 148 -17.98 31.38 -7.56
CA ASP A 148 -18.45 32.78 -7.51
C ASP A 148 -18.01 33.54 -6.24
N ILE A 149 -17.32 32.90 -5.30
CA ILE A 149 -16.89 33.51 -4.03
C ILE A 149 -15.41 33.91 -4.09
N PRO A 150 -14.88 35.01 -3.54
CA PRO A 150 -13.45 35.30 -3.56
C PRO A 150 -12.56 34.21 -2.91
N LEU A 151 -11.33 34.00 -3.38
CA LEU A 151 -10.42 32.92 -2.91
C LEU A 151 -10.19 32.90 -1.39
N ALA A 152 -10.06 34.08 -0.76
CA ALA A 152 -9.87 34.21 0.68
C ALA A 152 -11.11 33.73 1.48
N SER A 153 -12.31 33.92 0.94
CA SER A 153 -13.57 33.43 1.50
C SER A 153 -13.92 32.01 1.06
N ARG A 154 -13.12 31.36 0.19
CA ARG A 154 -13.22 29.91 -0.16
C ARG A 154 -12.40 29.01 0.76
N VAL A 155 -11.23 29.46 1.21
CA VAL A 155 -10.36 28.71 2.12
C VAL A 155 -11.02 28.55 3.50
N ALA A 156 -11.72 29.58 3.97
CA ALA A 156 -12.42 29.57 5.25
C ALA A 156 -13.48 28.46 5.36
N PRO A 157 -14.39 28.24 4.39
CA PRO A 157 -15.30 27.09 4.36
C PRO A 157 -14.57 25.74 4.38
N THR A 158 -13.50 25.54 3.61
CA THR A 158 -12.76 24.26 3.60
C THR A 158 -12.10 23.98 4.95
N VAL A 159 -11.44 25.00 5.52
CA VAL A 159 -10.83 24.91 6.86
C VAL A 159 -11.91 24.70 7.92
N THR A 160 -13.07 25.35 7.78
CA THR A 160 -14.22 25.19 8.68
C THR A 160 -14.84 23.81 8.56
N LEU A 161 -15.00 23.26 7.35
CA LEU A 161 -15.54 21.92 7.13
C LEU A 161 -14.58 20.85 7.66
N LEU A 162 -13.27 21.05 7.47
CA LEU A 162 -12.23 20.21 8.08
C LEU A 162 -12.24 20.32 9.60
N ALA A 163 -12.37 21.53 10.15
CA ALA A 163 -12.47 21.76 11.59
C ALA A 163 -13.74 21.17 12.19
N VAL A 164 -14.88 21.28 11.52
CA VAL A 164 -16.16 20.67 11.89
C VAL A 164 -16.08 19.16 11.79
N PHE A 165 -15.46 18.60 10.74
CA PHE A 165 -15.22 17.17 10.62
C PHE A 165 -14.31 16.65 11.75
N LEU A 166 -13.21 17.35 12.05
CA LEU A 166 -12.35 17.07 13.20
C LEU A 166 -13.09 17.21 14.53
N ALA A 167 -13.95 18.21 14.68
CA ALA A 167 -14.78 18.43 15.86
C ALA A 167 -15.82 17.30 16.04
N ILE A 168 -16.48 16.86 14.96
CA ILE A 168 -17.41 15.73 14.97
C ILE A 168 -16.66 14.43 15.31
N LEU A 169 -15.49 14.19 14.72
CA LEU A 169 -14.66 13.03 15.04
C LEU A 169 -14.18 13.02 16.51
N THR A 170 -13.97 14.20 17.10
CA THR A 170 -13.50 14.34 18.49
C THR A 170 -14.62 14.41 19.53
N HIS A 171 -15.86 14.77 19.15
CA HIS A 171 -16.99 14.96 20.08
C HIS A 171 -18.14 13.94 19.92
N SER A 172 -18.12 13.15 18.84
CA SER A 172 -19.10 12.09 18.62
C SER A 172 -19.07 11.06 19.76
N ARG A 173 -20.24 10.48 20.08
CA ARG A 173 -20.38 9.30 20.96
C ARG A 173 -19.51 8.09 20.55
N TRP A 174 -18.93 8.16 19.35
CA TRP A 174 -17.97 7.25 18.74
C TRP A 174 -16.51 7.75 18.81
N ASN A 175 -16.14 8.57 19.82
CA ASN A 175 -14.81 9.19 19.99
C ASN A 175 -13.67 8.17 20.18
N LEU A 176 -13.35 7.48 19.09
CA LEU A 176 -12.26 6.52 18.97
C LEU A 176 -10.92 7.18 19.30
N ALA A 177 -10.77 8.46 18.93
CA ALA A 177 -9.58 9.25 19.23
C ALA A 177 -9.41 9.48 20.74
N GLY A 178 -10.49 9.75 21.48
CA GLY A 178 -10.46 9.91 22.94
C GLY A 178 -10.08 8.61 23.66
N HIS A 179 -10.57 7.47 23.16
CA HIS A 179 -10.17 6.15 23.64
C HIS A 179 -8.68 5.87 23.38
N ILE A 180 -8.17 6.21 22.18
CA ILE A 180 -6.75 6.07 21.84
C ILE A 180 -5.90 6.99 22.73
N LYS A 181 -6.32 8.22 22.96
CA LYS A 181 -5.64 9.18 23.82
C LYS A 181 -5.47 8.62 25.23
N ILE A 182 -6.56 8.21 25.88
CA ILE A 182 -6.50 7.69 27.25
C ILE A 182 -5.71 6.38 27.31
N ALA A 183 -5.84 5.51 26.29
CA ALA A 183 -5.00 4.32 26.19
C ALA A 183 -3.51 4.67 26.09
N SER A 184 -3.14 5.70 25.32
CA SER A 184 -1.74 6.09 25.13
C SER A 184 -1.10 6.80 26.32
N GLN A 185 -1.89 7.46 27.17
CA GLN A 185 -1.41 8.25 28.31
C GLN A 185 -1.20 7.40 29.58
N ILE A 186 -0.11 6.63 29.61
CA ILE A 186 0.20 5.62 30.63
C ILE A 186 0.19 6.19 32.07
N SER A 187 0.60 7.46 32.25
CA SER A 187 0.73 8.09 33.57
C SER A 187 -0.56 8.73 34.11
N SER A 188 -1.65 8.75 33.35
CA SER A 188 -2.87 9.47 33.75
C SER A 188 -3.70 8.72 34.81
N ALA A 189 -4.38 9.44 35.69
CA ALA A 189 -5.31 8.84 36.66
C ALA A 189 -6.44 8.04 35.98
N ARG A 190 -6.94 8.56 34.84
CA ARG A 190 -7.93 7.88 33.99
C ARG A 190 -7.43 6.52 33.48
N ARG A 191 -6.13 6.42 33.15
CA ARG A 191 -5.50 5.17 32.73
C ARG A 191 -5.41 4.17 33.89
N LYS A 192 -5.01 4.61 35.09
CA LYS A 192 -4.91 3.73 36.27
C LYS A 192 -6.25 3.08 36.62
N ALA A 193 -7.35 3.84 36.58
CA ALA A 193 -8.70 3.32 36.82
C ALA A 193 -9.09 2.24 35.79
N MET A 194 -8.74 2.47 34.52
CA MET A 194 -8.96 1.49 33.45
C MET A 194 -8.14 0.21 33.64
N ASP A 195 -6.86 0.34 34.01
CA ASP A 195 -5.97 -0.79 34.25
C ASP A 195 -6.45 -1.64 35.43
N GLN A 196 -6.88 -1.00 36.53
CA GLN A 196 -7.41 -1.69 37.71
C GLN A 196 -8.68 -2.48 37.40
N LYS A 197 -9.60 -1.90 36.61
CA LYS A 197 -10.80 -2.61 36.16
C LYS A 197 -10.42 -3.83 35.31
N LEU A 198 -9.52 -3.65 34.35
CA LEU A 198 -9.09 -4.72 33.45
C LEU A 198 -8.41 -5.86 34.22
N GLU A 199 -7.54 -5.53 35.17
CA GLU A 199 -6.87 -6.50 36.02
C GLU A 199 -7.85 -7.30 36.89
N THR A 200 -8.84 -6.62 37.48
CA THR A 200 -9.87 -7.26 38.32
C THR A 200 -10.71 -8.27 37.52
N GLU A 201 -11.18 -7.89 36.33
CA GLU A 201 -11.96 -8.78 35.46
C GLU A 201 -11.11 -9.94 34.91
N LEU A 202 -9.86 -9.68 34.55
CA LEU A 202 -8.93 -10.73 34.12
C LEU A 202 -8.72 -11.76 35.21
N GLN A 203 -8.46 -11.33 36.45
CA GLN A 203 -8.28 -12.23 37.60
C GLN A 203 -9.54 -13.06 37.87
N ARG A 204 -10.72 -12.43 37.84
CA ARG A 204 -12.00 -13.10 38.03
C ARG A 204 -12.25 -14.21 37.01
N ILE A 205 -11.87 -13.99 35.74
CA ILE A 205 -12.04 -15.00 34.69
C ILE A 205 -10.92 -16.06 34.74
N LEU A 206 -9.70 -15.68 35.10
CA LEU A 206 -8.60 -16.61 35.26
C LEU A 206 -8.84 -17.61 36.40
N SER A 207 -9.52 -17.20 37.47
CA SER A 207 -9.85 -18.11 38.58
C SER A 207 -10.91 -19.16 38.25
N THR A 208 -11.68 -18.97 37.17
CA THR A 208 -12.76 -19.91 36.79
C THR A 208 -12.36 -20.89 35.69
N ALA A 209 -11.19 -20.73 35.09
CA ALA A 209 -10.74 -21.53 33.95
C ALA A 209 -9.39 -22.23 34.22
N LYS A 210 -9.28 -23.51 33.84
CA LYS A 210 -8.02 -24.27 33.92
C LYS A 210 -6.96 -23.71 32.97
N THR A 211 -7.38 -23.29 31.78
CA THR A 211 -6.53 -22.74 30.72
C THR A 211 -7.21 -21.53 30.10
N THR A 212 -6.47 -20.42 29.98
CA THR A 212 -7.02 -19.15 29.51
C THR A 212 -6.28 -18.67 28.27
N THR A 213 -7.06 -18.42 27.21
CA THR A 213 -6.65 -17.70 26.00
C THR A 213 -7.27 -16.31 26.02
N ILE A 214 -6.46 -15.27 25.86
CA ILE A 214 -6.87 -13.87 25.73
C ILE A 214 -6.92 -13.51 24.26
N ILE A 215 -8.06 -13.01 23.79
CA ILE A 215 -8.23 -12.47 22.45
C ILE A 215 -8.52 -10.98 22.54
N ALA A 216 -7.65 -10.18 21.95
CA ALA A 216 -7.71 -8.73 22.06
C ALA A 216 -7.51 -8.06 20.69
N HIS A 217 -8.36 -7.08 20.38
CA HIS A 217 -8.39 -6.42 19.07
C HIS A 217 -8.27 -4.92 19.21
N SER A 218 -7.66 -4.28 18.20
CA SER A 218 -7.45 -2.83 18.16
C SER A 218 -6.88 -2.30 19.49
N GLN A 219 -7.40 -1.22 20.06
CA GLN A 219 -6.87 -0.65 21.31
C GLN A 219 -6.83 -1.67 22.46
N GLY A 220 -7.77 -2.62 22.51
CA GLY A 220 -7.78 -3.62 23.56
C GLY A 220 -6.58 -4.56 23.54
N GLY A 221 -5.94 -4.75 22.39
CA GLY A 221 -4.69 -5.50 22.30
C GLY A 221 -3.54 -4.84 23.06
N PHE A 222 -3.41 -3.51 22.92
CA PHE A 222 -2.45 -2.72 23.69
C PHE A 222 -2.75 -2.78 25.20
N LEU A 223 -4.02 -2.61 25.60
CA LEU A 223 -4.42 -2.65 27.00
C LEU A 223 -4.17 -4.03 27.63
N ALA A 224 -4.57 -5.09 26.93
CA ALA A 224 -4.40 -6.47 27.38
C ALA A 224 -2.92 -6.83 27.54
N HIS A 225 -2.09 -6.42 26.57
CA HIS A 225 -0.64 -6.62 26.64
C HIS A 225 -0.05 -5.93 27.88
N GLN A 226 -0.42 -4.68 28.14
CA GLN A 226 0.05 -3.97 29.33
C GLN A 226 -0.43 -4.61 30.63
N ALA A 227 -1.70 -5.00 30.72
CA ALA A 227 -2.25 -5.64 31.92
C ALA A 227 -1.53 -6.95 32.26
N VAL A 228 -1.31 -7.82 31.25
CA VAL A 228 -0.57 -9.08 31.42
C VAL A 228 0.89 -8.83 31.75
N ASN A 229 1.52 -7.84 31.12
CA ASN A 229 2.93 -7.53 31.37
C ASN A 229 3.16 -6.93 32.77
N ASN A 230 2.24 -6.10 33.26
CA ASN A 230 2.35 -5.43 34.55
C ASN A 230 2.04 -6.38 35.72
N ASN A 231 1.10 -7.33 35.54
CA ASN A 231 0.80 -8.32 36.57
C ASN A 231 1.40 -9.69 36.23
N ARG A 232 2.60 -9.93 36.77
CA ARG A 232 3.34 -11.20 36.62
C ARG A 232 2.64 -12.42 37.24
N ARG A 233 1.56 -12.25 38.01
CA ARG A 233 0.81 -13.38 38.58
C ARG A 233 -0.20 -13.97 37.58
N LEU A 234 -0.52 -13.24 36.51
CA LEU A 234 -1.46 -13.70 35.47
C LEU A 234 -0.78 -14.72 34.56
N LYS A 235 -0.95 -16.02 34.85
CA LYS A 235 -0.52 -17.10 33.95
C LYS A 235 -1.56 -17.30 32.86
N VAL A 236 -1.17 -17.09 31.61
CA VAL A 236 -2.07 -17.16 30.46
C VAL A 236 -1.51 -18.19 29.48
N ALA A 237 -2.34 -19.11 29.00
CA ALA A 237 -1.89 -20.10 28.02
C ALA A 237 -1.53 -19.41 26.70
N ARG A 238 -2.44 -18.56 26.18
CA ARG A 238 -2.19 -17.83 24.94
C ARG A 238 -2.66 -16.39 24.95
N PHE A 239 -1.93 -15.55 24.24
CA PHE A 239 -2.33 -14.20 23.90
C PHE A 239 -2.46 -14.08 22.38
N ILE A 240 -3.65 -13.76 21.89
CA ILE A 240 -3.95 -13.57 20.48
C ILE A 240 -4.34 -12.10 20.26
N GLY A 241 -3.40 -11.31 19.76
CA GLY A 241 -3.66 -9.97 19.28
C GLY A 241 -4.20 -10.00 17.85
N VAL A 242 -5.28 -9.27 17.58
CA VAL A 242 -5.89 -9.17 16.24
C VAL A 242 -5.92 -7.71 15.83
N GLY A 243 -5.06 -7.29 14.91
CA GLY A 243 -4.87 -5.87 14.61
C GLY A 243 -4.67 -5.05 15.89
N SER A 244 -3.87 -5.55 16.83
CA SER A 244 -3.92 -5.28 18.28
C SER A 244 -3.63 -3.85 18.74
N GLY A 245 -3.48 -2.89 17.81
CA GLY A 245 -3.11 -1.51 18.13
C GLY A 245 -1.76 -1.36 18.84
N LEU A 246 -1.07 -2.45 19.15
CA LEU A 246 0.05 -2.48 20.08
C LEU A 246 1.19 -1.61 19.60
N ARG A 247 1.55 -1.74 18.31
CA ARG A 247 2.56 -0.91 17.65
C ARG A 247 2.16 0.56 17.55
N PRO A 248 1.06 0.94 16.88
CA PRO A 248 0.69 2.35 16.74
C PRO A 248 0.48 3.05 18.09
N ILE A 249 -0.17 2.40 19.06
CA ILE A 249 -0.44 3.01 20.37
C ILE A 249 0.86 3.13 21.18
N SER A 250 1.81 2.19 21.04
CA SER A 250 3.15 2.35 21.63
C SER A 250 3.89 3.56 21.06
N ILE A 251 3.78 3.82 19.74
CA ILE A 251 4.35 5.03 19.13
C ILE A 251 3.64 6.28 19.65
N ILE A 252 2.31 6.29 19.66
CA ILE A 252 1.51 7.42 20.17
C ILE A 252 1.87 7.71 21.64
N SER A 253 2.03 6.67 22.45
CA SER A 253 2.41 6.77 23.86
C SER A 253 3.83 7.33 24.02
N ALA A 254 4.78 6.94 23.17
CA ALA A 254 6.12 7.52 23.19
C ALA A 254 6.14 9.02 22.86
N LEU A 255 5.15 9.54 22.12
CA LEU A 255 5.01 10.98 21.85
C LEU A 255 4.53 11.80 23.07
N ASP A 256 4.22 11.17 24.20
CA ASP A 256 4.03 11.91 25.45
C ASP A 256 5.35 12.51 25.96
N ASP A 257 6.50 11.95 25.55
CA ASP A 257 7.80 12.58 25.73
C ASP A 257 8.02 13.69 24.67
N ARG A 258 8.27 14.92 25.15
CA ARG A 258 8.54 16.11 24.33
C ARG A 258 9.64 15.87 23.30
N ARG A 259 10.65 15.05 23.60
CA ARG A 259 11.76 14.77 22.67
C ARG A 259 11.29 14.01 21.44
N HIS A 260 10.53 12.94 21.66
CA HIS A 260 9.94 12.13 20.58
C HIS A 260 8.93 12.94 19.77
N LEU A 261 8.16 13.81 20.44
CA LEU A 261 7.24 14.74 19.79
C LEU A 261 7.98 15.70 18.83
N ILE A 262 9.05 16.34 19.30
CA ILE A 262 9.89 17.22 18.48
C ILE A 262 10.49 16.45 17.30
N ALA A 263 11.03 15.24 17.53
CA ALA A 263 11.56 14.40 16.45
C ALA A 263 10.50 14.09 15.39
N ALA A 264 9.28 13.77 15.78
CA ALA A 264 8.18 13.51 14.84
C ALA A 264 7.88 14.74 13.97
N TRP A 265 7.87 15.94 14.56
CA TRP A 265 7.70 17.19 13.81
C TRP A 265 8.87 17.50 12.87
N LEU A 266 10.12 17.30 13.32
CA LEU A 266 11.29 17.46 12.45
C LEU A 266 11.24 16.52 11.25
N TYR A 267 10.82 15.27 11.46
CA TYR A 267 10.61 14.29 10.40
C TYR A 267 9.54 14.72 9.40
N LEU A 268 8.47 15.37 9.87
CA LEU A 268 7.43 15.94 9.00
C LEU A 268 7.93 17.13 8.20
N ILE A 269 8.67 18.05 8.83
CA ILE A 269 9.11 19.30 8.22
C ILE A 269 10.22 19.08 7.17
N PHE A 270 11.16 18.16 7.44
CA PHE A 270 12.29 17.86 6.56
C PHE A 270 11.93 17.67 5.07
N PRO A 271 11.00 16.77 4.68
CA PRO A 271 10.69 16.54 3.28
C PRO A 271 10.04 17.77 2.61
N PHE A 272 9.29 18.60 3.34
CA PHE A 272 8.75 19.84 2.79
C PHE A 272 9.86 20.85 2.49
N LEU A 273 10.82 21.03 3.42
CA LEU A 273 11.96 21.92 3.20
C LEU A 273 12.84 21.45 2.04
N LEU A 274 13.11 20.15 1.98
CA LEU A 274 13.90 19.56 0.90
C LEU A 274 13.18 19.71 -0.46
N MET A 275 11.88 19.43 -0.51
CA MET A 275 11.09 19.63 -1.73
C MET A 275 11.11 21.10 -2.16
N SER A 276 10.87 22.05 -1.23
CA SER A 276 10.96 23.48 -1.50
C SER A 276 12.32 23.87 -2.07
N THR A 277 13.41 23.31 -1.55
CA THR A 277 14.76 23.52 -2.09
C THR A 277 14.84 23.12 -3.57
N PHE A 278 14.36 21.93 -3.94
CA PHE A 278 14.34 21.49 -5.34
C PHE A 278 13.49 22.40 -6.24
N ILE A 279 12.35 22.88 -5.75
CA ILE A 279 11.46 23.76 -6.52
C ILE A 279 12.12 25.09 -6.82
N PHE A 280 12.71 25.73 -5.79
CA PHE A 280 13.41 27.00 -5.96
C PHE A 280 14.70 26.84 -6.77
N ALA A 281 15.38 25.70 -6.67
CA ALA A 281 16.50 25.36 -7.54
C ALA A 281 16.07 25.22 -9.02
N ASN A 282 14.90 24.64 -9.30
CA ASN A 282 14.39 24.48 -10.67
C ASN A 282 13.92 25.78 -11.32
N HIS A 283 13.64 26.82 -10.53
CA HIS A 283 13.36 28.17 -11.05
C HIS A 283 14.67 28.95 -11.32
N SER A 284 15.84 28.35 -11.09
CA SER A 284 17.10 28.94 -11.52
C SER A 284 17.24 28.83 -13.05
N PRO A 285 17.67 29.91 -13.74
CA PRO A 285 17.96 29.89 -15.17
C PRO A 285 18.95 28.78 -15.56
N ALA A 286 19.90 28.47 -14.67
CA ALA A 286 20.91 27.43 -14.83
C ALA A 286 20.33 26.02 -15.02
N TRP A 287 19.31 25.65 -14.24
CA TRP A 287 18.70 24.32 -14.34
C TRP A 287 17.88 24.16 -15.62
N LEU A 288 17.12 25.19 -16.00
CA LEU A 288 16.38 25.26 -17.28
C LEU A 288 17.31 25.16 -18.49
N GLN A 289 18.47 25.81 -18.44
CA GLN A 289 19.51 25.73 -19.47
C GLN A 289 20.13 24.32 -19.53
N MET A 290 20.47 23.72 -18.40
CA MET A 290 21.02 22.35 -18.35
C MET A 290 20.01 21.31 -18.85
N LEU A 291 18.73 21.45 -18.50
CA LEU A 291 17.67 20.58 -18.99
C LEU A 291 17.46 20.75 -20.50
N THR A 292 17.45 21.99 -20.99
CA THR A 292 17.32 22.28 -22.42
C THR A 292 18.52 21.73 -23.21
N PHE A 293 19.73 21.83 -22.64
CA PHE A 293 20.93 21.20 -23.17
C PHE A 293 20.79 19.67 -23.22
N MET A 294 20.37 19.03 -22.13
CA MET A 294 20.15 17.58 -22.06
C MET A 294 19.07 17.11 -23.05
N ILE A 295 17.96 17.83 -23.18
CA ILE A 295 16.89 17.55 -24.16
C ILE A 295 17.43 17.68 -25.59
N ARG A 296 18.24 18.71 -25.88
CA ARG A 296 18.90 18.88 -27.18
C ARG A 296 19.84 17.70 -27.47
N VAL A 297 20.68 17.31 -26.50
CA VAL A 297 21.58 16.16 -26.63
C VAL A 297 20.80 14.87 -26.87
N ILE A 298 19.77 14.57 -26.06
CA ILE A 298 18.95 13.37 -26.21
C ILE A 298 18.24 13.35 -27.56
N ARG A 299 17.65 14.49 -27.99
CA ARG A 299 17.02 14.63 -29.31
C ARG A 299 18.02 14.37 -30.43
N HIS A 300 19.23 14.90 -30.33
CA HIS A 300 20.29 14.69 -31.33
C HIS A 300 20.80 13.26 -31.34
N THR A 301 21.00 12.63 -30.18
CA THR A 301 21.39 11.21 -30.11
C THR A 301 20.31 10.30 -30.71
N LEU A 302 19.03 10.61 -30.47
CA LEU A 302 17.91 9.90 -31.09
C LEU A 302 17.85 10.13 -32.61
N GLN A 303 18.03 11.36 -33.09
CA GLN A 303 18.06 11.69 -34.51
C GLN A 303 19.24 11.04 -35.24
N ALA A 304 20.43 11.08 -34.64
CA ALA A 304 21.64 10.43 -35.17
C ALA A 304 21.52 8.90 -35.21
N SER A 305 20.69 8.32 -34.32
CA SER A 305 20.40 6.87 -34.33
C SER A 305 19.37 6.46 -35.39
N LEU A 306 18.64 7.43 -35.96
CA LEU A 306 17.52 7.20 -36.88
C LEU A 306 17.82 7.58 -38.35
N TRP A 307 18.95 8.25 -38.63
CA TRP A 307 19.31 8.72 -39.98
C TRP A 307 20.59 8.04 -40.50
N PRO A 308 20.69 7.68 -41.80
CA PRO A 308 21.94 7.15 -42.37
C PRO A 308 23.07 8.20 -42.34
N PRO A 309 24.34 7.78 -42.20
CA PRO A 309 25.48 8.62 -41.81
C PRO A 309 26.03 9.57 -42.89
N SER A 310 25.26 9.89 -43.94
CA SER A 310 25.81 10.48 -45.17
C SER A 310 25.85 12.01 -45.23
N THR A 311 25.62 12.76 -44.15
CA THR A 311 25.78 14.24 -44.15
C THR A 311 26.43 14.76 -42.85
N PRO A 312 27.77 14.86 -42.80
CA PRO A 312 28.49 15.36 -41.61
C PRO A 312 28.19 16.85 -41.28
N GLU A 313 27.75 17.65 -42.25
CA GLU A 313 27.41 19.06 -42.05
C GLU A 313 26.12 19.28 -41.23
N LEU A 314 25.19 18.32 -41.27
CA LEU A 314 23.94 18.38 -40.49
C LEU A 314 24.13 17.95 -39.02
N LEU A 315 25.24 17.24 -38.73
CA LEU A 315 25.58 16.72 -37.39
C LEU A 315 26.30 17.76 -36.51
N LEU A 316 26.97 18.75 -37.10
CA LEU A 316 27.77 19.74 -36.39
C LEU A 316 27.15 21.15 -36.38
N GLY A 317 26.29 21.48 -37.35
CA GLY A 317 25.63 22.80 -37.45
C GLY A 317 24.80 23.24 -36.22
N PRO A 318 24.05 22.36 -35.52
CA PRO A 318 23.25 22.75 -34.36
C PRO A 318 24.01 22.68 -33.01
N LEU A 319 25.28 22.26 -33.00
CA LEU A 319 26.13 22.21 -31.81
C LEU A 319 27.05 23.43 -31.68
N GLN A 320 27.15 24.28 -32.70
CA GLN A 320 27.76 25.60 -32.54
C GLN A 320 26.76 26.50 -31.81
N PRO A 321 26.99 26.86 -30.54
CA PRO A 321 26.20 27.93 -29.94
C PRO A 321 26.48 29.18 -30.77
N THR A 322 25.45 29.77 -31.37
CA THR A 322 25.55 31.14 -31.87
C THR A 322 26.00 31.99 -30.69
N ALA A 323 27.18 32.60 -30.79
CA ALA A 323 27.78 33.37 -29.70
C ALA A 323 26.87 34.50 -29.18
N SER A 324 25.86 34.89 -29.96
CA SER A 324 24.81 35.85 -29.62
C SER A 324 23.68 35.30 -28.72
N GLU A 325 23.59 33.98 -28.52
CA GLU A 325 22.58 33.33 -27.66
C GLU A 325 23.15 32.84 -26.32
N ILE A 326 24.42 33.13 -26.04
CA ILE A 326 25.01 32.91 -24.72
C ILE A 326 24.73 34.20 -23.92
N PRO A 327 23.67 34.27 -23.10
CA PRO A 327 23.47 35.43 -22.23
C PRO A 327 24.70 35.58 -21.33
N ASP A 328 25.14 36.81 -21.10
CA ASP A 328 26.28 37.17 -20.25
C ASP A 328 26.43 36.19 -19.09
N LEU A 329 27.49 35.36 -19.16
CA LEU A 329 27.85 34.33 -18.20
C LEU A 329 28.40 34.99 -16.92
N SER A 330 27.58 35.76 -16.22
CA SER A 330 27.89 36.15 -14.85
C SER A 330 27.67 34.94 -13.95
N ILE A 331 28.70 34.49 -13.25
CA ILE A 331 28.64 33.36 -12.29
C ILE A 331 27.50 33.56 -11.26
N THR A 332 27.11 34.81 -11.02
CA THR A 332 25.97 35.23 -10.19
C THR A 332 24.60 34.79 -10.72
N SER A 333 24.42 34.60 -12.02
CA SER A 333 23.18 34.09 -12.64
C SER A 333 22.98 32.58 -12.44
N TYR A 334 24.04 31.86 -12.09
CA TYR A 334 24.05 30.40 -11.91
C TYR A 334 23.91 29.96 -10.46
N LEU A 335 24.10 30.88 -9.51
CA LEU A 335 23.88 30.60 -8.11
C LEU A 335 22.36 30.45 -7.87
N PRO A 336 21.90 29.33 -7.29
CA PRO A 336 20.53 29.24 -6.82
C PRO A 336 20.21 30.45 -5.93
N PRO A 337 18.98 30.98 -5.98
CA PRO A 337 18.59 32.11 -5.14
C PRO A 337 19.02 31.89 -3.68
N PRO A 338 19.44 32.92 -2.92
CA PRO A 338 19.89 32.76 -1.53
C PRO A 338 18.91 31.96 -0.65
N ILE A 339 17.61 32.08 -0.93
CA ILE A 339 16.56 31.31 -0.27
C ILE A 339 16.71 29.79 -0.45
N THR A 340 17.22 29.31 -1.59
CA THR A 340 17.50 27.89 -1.84
C THR A 340 18.56 27.35 -0.90
N TRP A 341 19.64 28.12 -0.66
CA TRP A 341 20.69 27.74 0.28
C TRP A 341 20.20 27.76 1.73
N VAL A 342 19.36 28.74 2.10
CA VAL A 342 18.71 28.79 3.42
C VAL A 342 17.80 27.58 3.62
N LEU A 343 16.95 27.24 2.64
CA LEU A 343 16.07 26.09 2.69
C LEU A 343 16.85 24.78 2.76
N LEU A 344 17.94 24.65 2.00
CA LEU A 344 18.83 23.50 2.04
C LEU A 344 19.48 23.38 3.42
N ALA A 345 20.04 24.46 3.97
CA ALA A 345 20.65 24.47 5.30
C ALA A 345 19.63 24.09 6.39
N LEU A 346 18.40 24.61 6.33
CA LEU A 346 17.32 24.24 7.24
C LEU A 346 16.91 22.77 7.06
N SER A 347 16.87 22.24 5.83
CA SER A 347 16.59 20.82 5.58
C SER A 347 17.66 19.91 6.20
N ILE A 348 18.94 20.29 6.09
CA ILE A 348 20.05 19.56 6.69
C ILE A 348 19.98 19.66 8.22
N ALA A 349 19.74 20.84 8.77
CA ALA A 349 19.63 21.06 10.21
C ALA A 349 18.46 20.26 10.82
N THR A 350 17.30 20.23 10.16
CA THR A 350 16.14 19.43 10.61
C THR A 350 16.41 17.93 10.52
N ALA A 351 17.06 17.45 9.46
CA ALA A 351 17.48 16.05 9.33
C ALA A 351 18.50 15.64 10.41
N LEU A 352 19.51 16.47 10.67
CA LEU A 352 20.50 16.24 11.73
C LEU A 352 19.84 16.26 13.12
N GLY A 353 18.98 17.24 13.39
CA GLY A 353 18.23 17.32 14.65
C GLY A 353 17.37 16.07 14.89
N PHE A 354 16.65 15.61 13.87
CA PHE A 354 15.90 14.36 13.92
C PHE A 354 16.80 13.15 14.23
N ALA A 355 17.92 13.00 13.50
CA ALA A 355 18.87 11.90 13.67
C ALA A 355 19.50 11.90 15.07
N LEU A 356 19.88 13.06 15.61
CA LEU A 356 20.46 13.20 16.95
C LEU A 356 19.46 12.81 18.04
N ILE A 357 18.20 13.26 17.92
CA ILE A 357 17.16 12.93 18.91
C ILE A 357 16.86 11.42 18.89
N LEU A 358 16.76 10.80 17.71
CA LEU A 358 16.54 9.35 17.58
C LEU A 358 17.73 8.52 18.06
N LYS A 359 18.96 8.97 17.79
CA LYS A 359 20.17 8.28 18.28
C LYS A 359 20.22 8.26 19.80
N ARG A 360 19.79 9.35 20.45
CA ARG A 360 19.79 9.50 21.91
C ARG A 360 18.60 8.85 22.60
N ASN A 361 17.42 8.87 21.97
CA ASN A 361 16.18 8.35 22.52
C ASN A 361 15.71 7.19 21.62
N ARG A 362 16.07 5.96 22.02
CA ARG A 362 15.68 4.74 21.28
C ARG A 362 14.16 4.67 21.18
N LEU A 363 13.65 4.21 20.04
CA LEU A 363 12.22 3.92 19.86
C LEU A 363 11.71 2.97 20.96
N PRO A 364 10.43 3.10 21.37
CA PRO A 364 9.84 2.25 22.41
C PRO A 364 9.94 0.78 21.99
N ASN A 365 10.43 -0.08 22.90
CA ASN A 365 10.48 -1.52 22.68
C ASN A 365 9.21 -2.18 23.24
N ILE A 366 8.62 -3.10 22.49
CA ILE A 366 7.50 -3.89 22.98
C ILE A 366 8.05 -5.04 23.81
N MET A 367 7.69 -5.06 25.09
CA MET A 367 8.16 -6.09 26.04
C MET A 367 7.60 -7.47 25.70
N PRO A 368 8.41 -8.54 25.84
CA PRO A 368 7.93 -9.91 25.70
C PRO A 368 6.99 -10.26 26.86
N LEU A 369 5.92 -11.00 26.55
CA LEU A 369 4.99 -11.52 27.55
C LEU A 369 5.51 -12.84 28.13
N ASN A 370 6.42 -12.76 29.12
CA ASN A 370 7.04 -13.95 29.71
C ASN A 370 6.05 -14.87 30.46
N GLN A 371 4.87 -14.36 30.81
CA GLN A 371 3.80 -15.13 31.48
C GLN A 371 2.85 -15.84 30.50
N VAL A 372 3.10 -15.69 29.20
CA VAL A 372 2.28 -16.26 28.13
C VAL A 372 3.08 -17.36 27.44
N GLN A 373 2.51 -18.56 27.32
CA GLN A 373 3.19 -19.68 26.66
C GLN A 373 3.25 -19.47 25.14
N GLU A 374 2.18 -18.97 24.54
CA GLU A 374 2.10 -18.71 23.10
C GLU A 374 1.51 -17.32 22.81
N TRP A 375 2.27 -16.48 22.10
CA TRP A 375 1.79 -15.18 21.63
C TRP A 375 1.67 -15.16 20.11
N LEU A 376 0.44 -14.97 19.61
CA LEU A 376 0.13 -14.76 18.21
C LEU A 376 -0.37 -13.34 17.95
N GLU A 377 0.06 -12.74 16.85
CA GLU A 377 -0.40 -11.45 16.36
C GLU A 377 -0.93 -11.61 14.93
N ILE A 378 -2.26 -11.53 14.78
CA ILE A 378 -2.96 -11.67 13.50
C ILE A 378 -3.23 -10.28 12.92
N THR A 379 -2.74 -10.01 11.70
CA THR A 379 -2.90 -8.71 11.04
C THR A 379 -3.21 -8.86 9.54
N SER A 380 -3.82 -7.85 8.93
CA SER A 380 -3.91 -7.70 7.48
C SER A 380 -2.83 -6.71 7.01
N PRO A 381 -2.13 -6.97 5.90
CA PRO A 381 -1.14 -6.03 5.35
C PRO A 381 -1.71 -4.69 4.87
N ASN A 382 -3.02 -4.61 4.67
CA ASN A 382 -3.67 -3.36 4.27
C ASN A 382 -4.30 -2.63 5.46
N ASP A 383 -4.54 -3.32 6.58
CA ASP A 383 -5.07 -2.71 7.81
C ASP A 383 -4.18 -1.55 8.25
N LEU A 384 -4.78 -0.36 8.32
CA LEU A 384 -4.09 0.88 8.67
C LEU A 384 -3.34 0.80 10.01
N VAL A 385 -3.91 0.08 10.98
CA VAL A 385 -3.40 -0.07 12.34
C VAL A 385 -2.45 -1.26 12.42
N GLY A 386 -2.88 -2.41 11.87
CA GLY A 386 -2.13 -3.67 11.95
C GLY A 386 -0.86 -3.72 11.09
N ARG A 387 -0.81 -2.99 9.97
CA ARG A 387 0.30 -3.06 9.02
C ARG A 387 1.59 -2.38 9.48
N ILE A 388 1.49 -1.48 10.48
CA ILE A 388 2.61 -0.66 10.92
C ILE A 388 3.72 -1.61 11.41
N PRO A 389 4.93 -1.55 10.84
CA PRO A 389 5.96 -2.56 11.13
C PRO A 389 6.78 -2.25 12.38
N LEU A 390 6.69 -1.02 12.88
CA LEU A 390 7.45 -0.51 14.01
C LEU A 390 6.52 -0.10 15.16
N PRO A 391 6.96 -0.23 16.42
CA PRO A 391 8.18 -0.89 16.86
C PRO A 391 8.16 -2.41 16.59
N LYS A 392 9.35 -3.01 16.54
CA LYS A 392 9.50 -4.45 16.27
C LYS A 392 8.87 -5.24 17.42
N LEU A 393 8.10 -6.27 17.07
CA LEU A 393 7.59 -7.21 18.08
C LEU A 393 8.72 -8.15 18.53
N PRO A 394 8.71 -8.59 19.80
CA PRO A 394 9.71 -9.54 20.30
C PRO A 394 9.65 -10.86 19.53
N SER A 395 10.77 -11.60 19.51
CA SER A 395 10.88 -12.87 18.80
C SER A 395 9.91 -13.95 19.31
N THR A 396 9.43 -13.81 20.54
CA THR A 396 8.41 -14.69 21.14
C THR A 396 7.02 -14.49 20.55
N CYS A 397 6.77 -13.41 19.80
CA CYS A 397 5.51 -13.12 19.14
C CYS A 397 5.50 -13.66 17.70
N GLN A 398 4.63 -14.64 17.43
CA GLN A 398 4.38 -15.14 16.08
C GLN A 398 3.41 -14.22 15.35
N GLN A 399 3.86 -13.63 14.24
CA GLN A 399 3.00 -12.79 13.39
C GLN A 399 2.38 -13.62 12.27
N ILE A 400 1.06 -13.50 12.11
CA ILE A 400 0.28 -14.14 11.07
C ILE A 400 -0.41 -13.06 10.24
N GLU A 401 -0.21 -13.10 8.93
CA GLU A 401 -0.90 -12.22 7.99
C GLU A 401 -2.10 -12.94 7.39
N VAL A 402 -3.31 -12.41 7.59
CA VAL A 402 -4.55 -12.97 7.04
C VAL A 402 -5.07 -12.13 5.88
N ALA A 403 -5.60 -12.84 4.88
CA ALA A 403 -6.26 -12.22 3.73
C ALA A 403 -7.48 -11.40 4.16
N ALA A 404 -7.53 -10.17 3.67
CA ALA A 404 -8.68 -9.28 3.82
C ALA A 404 -9.04 -8.66 2.46
N GLN A 405 -10.03 -7.77 2.45
CA GLN A 405 -10.60 -7.20 1.21
C GLN A 405 -9.63 -6.24 0.51
N GLY A 406 -8.64 -5.72 1.24
CA GLY A 406 -7.65 -4.80 0.74
C GLY A 406 -7.97 -3.34 1.02
N ASN A 407 -9.08 -3.06 1.70
CA ASN A 407 -9.48 -1.71 2.08
C ASN A 407 -8.84 -1.36 3.43
N PRO A 408 -8.04 -0.28 3.51
CA PRO A 408 -7.30 0.04 4.74
C PRO A 408 -8.15 0.27 5.99
N LEU A 409 -9.41 0.71 5.83
CA LEU A 409 -10.34 0.98 6.92
C LEU A 409 -11.21 -0.24 7.23
N LEU A 410 -11.74 -0.90 6.19
CA LEU A 410 -12.65 -2.05 6.39
C LEU A 410 -11.89 -3.31 6.80
N ASP A 411 -10.65 -3.49 6.38
CA ASP A 411 -9.85 -4.66 6.75
C ASP A 411 -9.68 -4.76 8.27
N HIS A 412 -9.60 -3.61 8.97
CA HIS A 412 -9.46 -3.57 10.42
C HIS A 412 -10.68 -4.12 11.18
N ILE A 413 -11.88 -4.02 10.60
CA ILE A 413 -13.14 -4.45 11.24
C ILE A 413 -13.68 -5.78 10.71
N THR A 414 -12.97 -6.42 9.77
CA THR A 414 -13.46 -7.64 9.09
C THR A 414 -12.78 -8.93 9.57
N TYR A 415 -11.86 -8.85 10.54
CA TYR A 415 -11.15 -10.03 11.06
C TYR A 415 -12.08 -11.14 11.57
N PHE A 416 -13.23 -10.80 12.15
CA PHE A 416 -14.15 -11.78 12.72
C PHE A 416 -15.32 -12.14 11.81
N LYS A 417 -15.33 -11.70 10.55
CA LYS A 417 -16.35 -12.17 9.59
C LYS A 417 -16.18 -13.68 9.33
N PRO A 418 -17.26 -14.42 9.03
CA PRO A 418 -17.18 -15.85 8.71
C PRO A 418 -16.25 -16.18 7.53
N THR A 419 -16.02 -15.21 6.64
CA THR A 419 -15.12 -15.36 5.49
C THR A 419 -13.65 -15.11 5.81
N SER A 420 -13.32 -14.66 7.04
CA SER A 420 -11.95 -14.46 7.48
C SER A 420 -11.35 -15.75 8.01
N MET A 421 -10.03 -15.89 7.91
CA MET A 421 -9.32 -17.02 8.53
C MET A 421 -9.12 -16.86 10.04
N THR A 422 -9.35 -15.66 10.60
CA THR A 422 -9.12 -15.40 12.03
C THR A 422 -9.97 -16.30 12.95
N PRO A 423 -11.31 -16.42 12.77
CA PRO A 423 -12.12 -17.31 13.60
C PRO A 423 -11.65 -18.77 13.50
N ARG A 424 -11.22 -19.20 12.31
CA ARG A 424 -10.68 -20.55 12.04
C ARG A 424 -9.38 -20.83 12.76
N ILE A 425 -8.44 -19.90 12.71
CA ILE A 425 -7.17 -19.99 13.43
C ILE A 425 -7.45 -20.04 14.94
N ILE A 426 -8.32 -19.18 15.45
CA ILE A 426 -8.70 -19.15 16.87
C ILE A 426 -9.32 -20.49 17.29
N ALA A 427 -10.34 -20.97 16.57
CA ALA A 427 -11.02 -22.22 16.85
C ALA A 427 -10.04 -23.40 16.87
N SER A 428 -9.14 -23.49 15.89
CA SER A 428 -8.14 -24.57 15.82
C SER A 428 -7.20 -24.58 17.03
N LYS A 429 -6.78 -23.38 17.50
CA LYS A 429 -5.93 -23.24 18.69
C LYS A 429 -6.66 -23.62 19.97
N LEU A 430 -7.94 -23.26 20.10
CA LEU A 430 -8.75 -23.63 21.26
C LEU A 430 -9.02 -25.14 21.31
N LEU A 431 -9.37 -25.75 20.18
CA LEU A 431 -9.58 -27.20 20.09
C LEU A 431 -8.28 -27.99 20.35
N SER A 432 -7.12 -27.43 20.01
CA SER A 432 -5.83 -28.06 20.33
C SER A 432 -5.51 -28.10 21.83
N ASP A 433 -6.16 -27.27 22.68
CA ASP A 433 -6.06 -27.40 24.14
C ASP A 433 -6.92 -28.55 24.69
N VAL A 434 -7.98 -28.90 23.97
CA VAL A 434 -9.00 -29.85 24.40
C VAL A 434 -8.64 -31.29 24.02
N SER A 435 -7.86 -31.48 22.95
CA SER A 435 -7.57 -32.79 22.35
C SER A 435 -6.09 -33.19 22.39
N THR A 436 -5.83 -34.50 22.28
CA THR A 436 -4.49 -35.13 22.22
C THR A 436 -4.11 -35.65 20.82
N LYS A 437 -5.02 -35.56 19.83
CA LYS A 437 -4.91 -36.00 18.40
C LYS A 437 -5.23 -34.81 17.44
N PRO A 438 -4.99 -34.90 16.10
CA PRO A 438 -4.23 -33.93 15.29
C PRO A 438 -4.94 -32.60 14.94
N PHE A 439 -5.44 -31.85 15.93
CA PHE A 439 -5.82 -30.44 15.69
C PHE A 439 -4.61 -29.53 15.45
N LYS A 440 -3.39 -29.96 15.85
CA LYS A 440 -2.14 -29.24 15.55
C LYS A 440 -1.87 -29.16 14.04
N ASP A 441 -2.17 -30.21 13.29
CA ASP A 441 -1.99 -30.25 11.82
C ASP A 441 -2.96 -29.27 11.14
N ARG A 442 -4.21 -29.19 11.62
CA ARG A 442 -5.20 -28.20 11.12
C ARG A 442 -4.82 -26.74 11.41
N ALA A 443 -4.11 -26.46 12.50
CA ALA A 443 -3.62 -25.11 12.78
C ALA A 443 -2.51 -24.72 11.79
N ALA A 444 -1.62 -25.65 11.45
CA ALA A 444 -0.62 -25.48 10.40
C ALA A 444 -1.28 -25.31 9.01
N ASP A 445 -2.33 -26.09 8.72
CA ASP A 445 -3.12 -25.97 7.48
C ASP A 445 -3.85 -24.63 7.41
N SER A 446 -4.45 -24.19 8.51
CA SER A 446 -5.13 -22.88 8.55
C SER A 446 -4.16 -21.73 8.29
N LEU A 447 -2.91 -21.86 8.75
CA LEU A 447 -1.84 -20.89 8.50
C LEU A 447 -1.36 -20.93 7.04
N SER A 448 -1.19 -22.11 6.45
CA SER A 448 -0.79 -22.26 5.05
C SER A 448 -1.86 -21.71 4.11
N ILE A 449 -3.14 -21.98 4.39
CA ILE A 449 -4.30 -21.43 3.67
C ILE A 449 -4.36 -19.91 3.80
N ALA A 450 -4.20 -19.37 5.02
CA ALA A 450 -4.16 -17.93 5.23
C ALA A 450 -3.05 -17.26 4.42
N THR A 451 -1.86 -17.87 4.40
CA THR A 451 -0.71 -17.39 3.62
C THR A 451 -1.00 -17.42 2.12
N TYR A 452 -1.60 -18.50 1.61
CA TYR A 452 -1.99 -18.63 0.21
C TYR A 452 -3.00 -17.56 -0.22
N LEU A 453 -4.09 -17.40 0.54
CA LEU A 453 -5.11 -16.38 0.28
C LEU A 453 -4.50 -14.97 0.33
N GLN A 454 -3.60 -14.73 1.28
CA GLN A 454 -2.92 -13.45 1.44
C GLN A 454 -2.01 -13.13 0.24
N GLN A 455 -1.33 -14.13 -0.31
CA GLN A 455 -0.55 -13.96 -1.54
C GLN A 455 -1.45 -13.57 -2.71
N ARG A 456 -2.62 -14.22 -2.89
CA ARG A 456 -3.57 -13.87 -3.96
C ARG A 456 -4.08 -12.43 -3.83
N THR A 457 -4.50 -12.01 -2.64
CA THR A 457 -4.93 -10.63 -2.39
C THR A 457 -3.83 -9.62 -2.71
N ARG A 458 -2.56 -9.94 -2.40
CA ARG A 458 -1.42 -9.08 -2.78
C ARG A 458 -1.26 -8.95 -4.29
N ARG A 459 -1.39 -10.03 -5.05
CA ARG A 459 -1.29 -9.98 -6.52
C ARG A 459 -2.37 -9.07 -7.10
N ARG A 460 -3.61 -9.19 -6.61
CA ARG A 460 -4.73 -8.31 -7.00
C ARG A 460 -4.46 -6.85 -6.66
N TRP A 461 -3.94 -6.58 -5.46
CA TRP A 461 -3.62 -5.22 -5.02
C TRP A 461 -2.51 -4.58 -5.84
N ARG A 462 -1.45 -5.33 -6.16
CA ARG A 462 -0.38 -4.86 -7.06
C ARG A 462 -0.89 -4.57 -8.45
N LEU A 463 -1.71 -5.47 -9.01
CA LEU A 463 -2.29 -5.30 -10.34
C LEU A 463 -3.09 -4.01 -10.41
N ALA A 464 -4.04 -3.80 -9.51
CA ALA A 464 -4.83 -2.57 -9.45
C ALA A 464 -3.94 -1.33 -9.30
N THR A 465 -2.90 -1.40 -8.46
CA THR A 465 -1.97 -0.28 -8.26
C THR A 465 -1.21 0.07 -9.56
N LEU A 466 -0.72 -0.93 -10.28
CA LEU A 466 0.00 -0.73 -11.54
C LEU A 466 -0.93 -0.18 -12.63
N LEU A 467 -2.18 -0.62 -12.68
CA LEU A 467 -3.19 -0.11 -13.61
C LEU A 467 -3.57 1.36 -13.32
N ILE A 468 -3.53 1.79 -12.06
CA ILE A 468 -3.73 3.20 -11.69
C ILE A 468 -2.51 4.03 -12.14
N TRP A 469 -1.30 3.49 -11.95
CA TRP A 469 -0.06 4.19 -12.31
C TRP A 469 0.16 4.29 -13.82
N SER A 470 -0.34 3.34 -14.61
CA SER A 470 -0.09 3.33 -16.05
C SER A 470 -0.50 4.62 -16.77
N PRO A 471 -1.75 5.11 -16.70
CA PRO A 471 -2.11 6.36 -17.38
C PRO A 471 -1.29 7.58 -16.90
N LEU A 472 -0.65 7.50 -15.73
CA LEU A 472 0.10 8.60 -15.12
C LEU A 472 1.61 8.52 -15.37
N ALA A 473 2.10 7.41 -15.93
CA ALA A 473 3.54 7.21 -16.16
C ALA A 473 4.17 8.31 -17.04
N PRO A 474 3.53 8.83 -18.11
CA PRO A 474 4.06 9.95 -18.87
C PRO A 474 4.21 11.22 -18.04
N LEU A 475 3.27 11.49 -17.13
CA LEU A 475 3.33 12.64 -16.24
C LEU A 475 4.42 12.48 -15.18
N VAL A 476 4.61 11.27 -14.66
CA VAL A 476 5.72 10.96 -13.74
C VAL A 476 7.06 11.15 -14.44
N LEU A 477 7.19 10.70 -15.69
CA LEU A 477 8.39 10.93 -16.50
C LEU A 477 8.61 12.44 -16.73
N LEU A 478 7.56 13.18 -17.10
CA LEU A 478 7.63 14.62 -17.22
C LEU A 478 8.08 15.27 -15.90
N PHE A 479 7.58 14.82 -14.75
CA PHE A 479 8.01 15.32 -13.45
C PHE A 479 9.47 15.04 -13.15
N THR A 480 10.01 13.89 -13.58
CA THR A 480 11.44 13.61 -13.43
C THR A 480 12.32 14.51 -14.28
N LEU A 481 11.81 15.01 -15.41
CA LEU A 481 12.52 15.93 -16.31
C LEU A 481 12.34 17.40 -15.87
N THR A 482 11.12 17.79 -15.52
CA THR A 482 10.71 19.14 -15.11
C THR A 482 9.98 19.09 -13.77
N PRO A 483 10.68 19.00 -12.62
CA PRO A 483 10.02 18.90 -11.34
C PRO A 483 9.39 20.24 -10.96
N SER A 484 8.07 20.26 -10.73
CA SER A 484 7.35 21.45 -10.24
C SER A 484 6.24 21.07 -9.26
N LEU A 485 5.88 21.99 -8.35
CA LEU A 485 4.77 21.76 -7.43
C LEU A 485 3.44 21.58 -8.16
N SER A 486 3.21 22.38 -9.20
CA SER A 486 1.99 22.29 -10.00
C SER A 486 1.85 20.92 -10.65
N LEU A 487 2.95 20.39 -11.21
CA LEU A 487 2.95 19.07 -11.82
C LEU A 487 2.83 17.95 -10.76
N LEU A 488 3.48 18.08 -9.60
CA LEU A 488 3.31 17.14 -8.49
C LEU A 488 1.87 17.09 -7.98
N PHE A 489 1.25 18.26 -7.74
CA PHE A 489 -0.15 18.35 -7.32
C PHE A 489 -1.10 17.84 -8.39
N PHE A 490 -0.82 18.10 -9.67
CA PHE A 490 -1.59 17.56 -10.77
C PHE A 490 -1.51 16.02 -10.83
N ILE A 491 -0.30 15.45 -10.77
CA ILE A 491 -0.09 13.99 -10.74
C ILE A 491 -0.78 13.37 -9.53
N ALA A 492 -0.63 13.96 -8.35
CA ALA A 492 -1.25 13.46 -7.13
C ALA A 492 -2.79 13.53 -7.20
N SER A 493 -3.35 14.60 -7.78
CA SER A 493 -4.79 14.75 -7.98
C SER A 493 -5.33 13.76 -9.00
N ALA A 494 -4.67 13.64 -10.15
CA ALA A 494 -5.02 12.67 -11.19
C ALA A 494 -4.91 11.22 -10.68
N PHE A 495 -3.86 10.92 -9.90
CA PHE A 495 -3.71 9.65 -9.18
C PHE A 495 -4.87 9.39 -8.24
N THR A 496 -5.27 10.38 -7.46
CA THR A 496 -6.36 10.21 -6.49
C THR A 496 -7.70 10.00 -7.19
N LEU A 497 -8.01 10.80 -8.21
CA LEU A 497 -9.24 10.69 -9.00
C LEU A 497 -9.36 9.35 -9.73
N THR A 498 -8.25 8.83 -10.29
CA THR A 498 -8.22 7.52 -10.94
C THR A 498 -8.21 6.37 -9.94
N SER A 499 -7.55 6.54 -8.79
CA SER A 499 -7.45 5.51 -7.75
C SER A 499 -8.81 5.21 -7.10
N ILE A 500 -9.66 6.20 -6.84
CA ILE A 500 -10.94 5.99 -6.14
C ILE A 500 -11.82 4.92 -6.84
N PRO A 501 -12.22 5.07 -8.11
CA PRO A 501 -13.09 4.10 -8.77
C PRO A 501 -12.43 2.72 -8.93
N VAL A 502 -11.15 2.68 -9.29
CA VAL A 502 -10.42 1.41 -9.45
C VAL A 502 -10.32 0.66 -8.13
N ARG A 503 -10.08 1.35 -7.01
CA ARG A 503 -10.02 0.74 -5.68
C ARG A 503 -11.39 0.29 -5.20
N VAL A 504 -12.46 1.06 -5.44
CA VAL A 504 -13.83 0.64 -5.11
C VAL A 504 -14.19 -0.66 -5.84
N LEU A 505 -13.95 -0.72 -7.15
CA LEU A 505 -14.15 -1.94 -7.94
C LEU A 505 -13.28 -3.09 -7.42
N GLN A 506 -12.00 -2.83 -7.13
CA GLN A 506 -11.09 -3.83 -6.57
C GLN A 506 -11.61 -4.39 -5.24
N TYR A 507 -12.11 -3.54 -4.33
CA TYR A 507 -12.64 -3.98 -3.04
C TYR A 507 -13.90 -4.82 -3.19
N ALA A 508 -14.82 -4.42 -4.08
CA ALA A 508 -16.01 -5.18 -4.40
C ALA A 508 -15.63 -6.57 -4.95
N CYS A 509 -14.76 -6.63 -5.96
CA CYS A 509 -14.27 -7.89 -6.52
C CYS A 509 -13.55 -8.75 -5.48
N ASN A 510 -12.69 -8.16 -4.65
CA ASN A 510 -11.98 -8.88 -3.60
C ASN A 510 -12.92 -9.47 -2.55
N SER A 511 -13.98 -8.78 -2.18
CA SER A 511 -14.95 -9.29 -1.22
C SER A 511 -15.60 -10.60 -1.70
N PHE A 512 -15.92 -10.69 -2.99
CA PHE A 512 -16.45 -11.89 -3.63
C PHE A 512 -15.37 -12.96 -3.81
N LEU A 513 -14.23 -12.59 -4.40
CA LEU A 513 -13.18 -13.54 -4.76
C LEU A 513 -12.47 -14.16 -3.55
N VAL A 514 -12.27 -13.41 -2.46
CA VAL A 514 -11.70 -13.98 -1.21
C VAL A 514 -12.65 -15.00 -0.61
N ARG A 515 -13.96 -14.71 -0.61
CA ARG A 515 -14.99 -15.65 -0.15
C ARG A 515 -15.02 -16.91 -1.01
N HIS A 516 -15.02 -16.75 -2.33
CA HIS A 516 -14.98 -17.87 -3.27
C HIS A 516 -13.71 -18.72 -3.10
N ASP A 517 -12.55 -18.09 -2.99
CA ASP A 517 -11.27 -18.79 -2.80
C ASP A 517 -11.21 -19.54 -1.46
N ALA A 518 -11.69 -18.91 -0.38
CA ALA A 518 -11.76 -19.55 0.93
C ALA A 518 -12.69 -20.77 0.90
N ASN A 519 -13.90 -20.64 0.35
CA ASN A 519 -14.87 -21.72 0.24
C ASN A 519 -14.35 -22.88 -0.62
N ARG A 520 -13.68 -22.58 -1.74
CA ARG A 520 -13.11 -23.61 -2.63
C ARG A 520 -12.02 -24.44 -1.92
N ILE A 521 -11.17 -23.78 -1.13
CA ILE A 521 -10.12 -24.47 -0.37
C ILE A 521 -10.74 -25.29 0.78
N LEU A 522 -11.77 -24.74 1.42
CA LEU A 522 -12.50 -25.38 2.51
C LEU A 522 -13.26 -26.65 2.08
N ASN A 523 -13.84 -26.65 0.87
CA ASN A 523 -14.72 -27.71 0.40
C ASN A 523 -14.00 -28.86 -0.35
N GLY A 524 -12.68 -29.01 -0.20
CA GLY A 524 -11.98 -30.24 -0.62
C GLY A 524 -11.17 -30.18 -1.91
N PHE A 525 -10.41 -29.11 -2.17
CA PHE A 525 -9.31 -29.18 -3.15
C PHE A 525 -7.95 -29.34 -2.44
N THR A 526 -7.53 -30.59 -2.23
CA THR A 526 -6.19 -31.00 -1.77
C THR A 526 -5.07 -30.64 -2.76
N GLU A 527 -5.38 -30.38 -4.03
CA GLU A 527 -4.40 -30.03 -5.07
C GLU A 527 -3.72 -28.65 -4.90
N LEU A 528 -4.24 -27.79 -4.03
CA LEU A 528 -3.73 -26.41 -3.87
C LEU A 528 -2.49 -26.27 -2.97
N THR A 529 -2.02 -27.38 -2.37
CA THR A 529 -0.72 -27.44 -1.69
C THR A 529 0.44 -27.49 -2.67
N SER A 530 0.17 -27.82 -3.94
CA SER A 530 1.14 -27.63 -5.00
C SER A 530 1.23 -26.13 -5.33
N PRO A 531 2.43 -25.50 -5.29
CA PRO A 531 2.59 -24.16 -5.85
C PRO A 531 2.01 -24.20 -7.26
N PRO A 532 1.24 -23.17 -7.69
CA PRO A 532 0.49 -23.24 -8.94
C PRO A 532 1.41 -23.76 -10.02
N HIS A 533 0.98 -24.87 -10.65
CA HIS A 533 1.70 -25.58 -11.69
C HIS A 533 2.51 -24.57 -12.51
N GLN A 534 3.79 -24.88 -12.69
CA GLN A 534 4.67 -24.17 -13.60
C GLN A 534 4.08 -24.28 -15.03
N VAL A 535 3.01 -23.55 -15.31
CA VAL A 535 2.60 -23.19 -16.66
C VAL A 535 3.76 -22.35 -17.16
N ASP A 536 4.51 -22.89 -18.13
CA ASP A 536 5.69 -22.31 -18.79
C ASP A 536 5.95 -20.87 -18.34
N LYS A 537 6.60 -20.76 -17.17
CA LYS A 537 6.75 -19.49 -16.51
C LYS A 537 7.71 -18.69 -17.37
N VAL A 538 7.41 -17.41 -17.55
CA VAL A 538 8.38 -16.45 -18.05
C VAL A 538 9.45 -16.22 -16.96
N SER A 539 10.22 -17.25 -16.63
CA SER A 539 11.11 -17.31 -15.45
C SER A 539 12.52 -16.78 -15.72
N GLY A 540 12.96 -16.69 -16.98
CA GLY A 540 14.25 -16.09 -17.36
C GLY A 540 14.18 -14.91 -18.33
N GLY A 541 13.13 -14.83 -19.16
CA GLY A 541 12.94 -13.77 -20.18
C GLY A 541 12.05 -12.60 -19.76
N GLY A 542 11.40 -12.69 -18.59
CA GLY A 542 10.23 -11.85 -18.28
C GLY A 542 10.54 -10.38 -18.14
N ASN A 543 11.76 -10.01 -17.76
CA ASN A 543 12.12 -8.61 -17.61
C ASN A 543 12.07 -7.87 -18.96
N ARG A 544 12.51 -8.53 -20.04
CA ARG A 544 12.51 -7.96 -21.39
C ARG A 544 11.11 -7.91 -21.96
N THR A 545 10.33 -8.99 -21.82
CA THR A 545 8.94 -9.04 -22.27
C THR A 545 8.08 -7.98 -21.59
N VAL A 546 8.24 -7.79 -20.28
CA VAL A 546 7.50 -6.74 -19.56
C VAL A 546 7.98 -5.35 -19.98
N GLY A 547 9.30 -5.15 -20.16
CA GLY A 547 9.83 -3.89 -20.68
C GLY A 547 9.27 -3.54 -22.06
N ALA A 548 9.21 -4.51 -22.97
CA ALA A 548 8.64 -4.36 -24.29
C ALA A 548 7.13 -4.04 -24.25
N LEU A 549 6.35 -4.79 -23.49
CA LEU A 549 4.91 -4.54 -23.31
C LEU A 549 4.61 -3.16 -22.71
N LEU A 550 5.42 -2.71 -21.74
CA LEU A 550 5.27 -1.37 -21.18
C LEU A 550 5.64 -0.31 -22.21
N PHE A 551 6.77 -0.48 -22.90
CA PHE A 551 7.26 0.49 -23.87
C PHE A 551 6.28 0.68 -25.03
N ILE A 552 5.87 -0.42 -25.67
CA ILE A 552 4.93 -0.40 -26.80
C ILE A 552 3.56 0.11 -26.32
N GLY A 553 3.07 -0.38 -25.18
CA GLY A 553 1.78 0.03 -24.64
C GLY A 553 1.72 1.53 -24.32
N TYR A 554 2.79 2.10 -23.74
CA TYR A 554 2.87 3.54 -23.50
C TYR A 554 2.96 4.35 -24.78
N LEU A 555 3.70 3.87 -25.78
CA LEU A 555 3.82 4.54 -27.05
C LEU A 555 2.44 4.64 -27.73
N LEU A 556 1.70 3.53 -27.79
CA LEU A 556 0.33 3.49 -28.33
C LEU A 556 -0.64 4.40 -27.56
N LEU A 557 -0.56 4.42 -26.23
CA LEU A 557 -1.38 5.33 -25.41
C LEU A 557 -1.02 6.79 -25.64
N SER A 558 0.26 7.12 -25.79
CA SER A 558 0.72 8.49 -26.02
C SER A 558 0.25 9.02 -27.38
N GLU A 559 0.36 8.21 -28.43
CA GLU A 559 -0.17 8.51 -29.76
C GLU A 559 -1.69 8.69 -29.69
N SER A 560 -2.41 7.77 -29.03
CA SER A 560 -3.87 7.89 -28.84
C SER A 560 -4.24 9.19 -28.12
N GLY A 561 -3.47 9.59 -27.10
CA GLY A 561 -3.68 10.84 -26.37
C GLY A 561 -3.46 12.09 -27.23
N LEU A 562 -2.43 12.10 -28.07
CA LEU A 562 -2.17 13.19 -29.03
C LEU A 562 -3.29 13.32 -30.05
N TRP A 563 -3.77 12.21 -30.60
CA TRP A 563 -4.90 12.17 -31.53
C TRP A 563 -6.20 12.65 -30.87
N ALA A 564 -6.49 12.20 -29.65
CA ALA A 564 -7.65 12.65 -28.89
C ALA A 564 -7.58 14.16 -28.58
N PHE A 565 -6.39 14.68 -28.23
CA PHE A 565 -6.18 16.11 -28.01
C PHE A 565 -6.39 16.91 -29.30
N ALA A 566 -5.83 16.45 -30.42
CA ALA A 566 -5.99 17.09 -31.72
C ALA A 566 -7.47 17.12 -32.15
N TYR A 567 -8.21 16.03 -31.91
CA TYR A 567 -9.66 15.98 -32.13
C TYR A 567 -10.44 16.98 -31.27
N VAL A 568 -10.19 17.01 -29.95
CA VAL A 568 -10.86 17.94 -29.01
C VAL A 568 -10.53 19.41 -29.31
N ARG A 569 -9.36 19.68 -29.87
CA ARG A 569 -8.95 21.02 -30.31
C ARG A 569 -9.39 21.36 -31.73
N GLU A 570 -10.18 20.51 -32.37
CA GLU A 570 -10.63 20.66 -33.76
C GLU A 570 -9.46 20.82 -34.75
N LEU A 571 -8.27 20.33 -34.39
CA LEU A 571 -7.06 20.35 -35.22
C LEU A 571 -7.06 19.24 -36.27
N THR A 572 -7.97 18.27 -36.15
CA THR A 572 -8.14 17.18 -37.11
C THR A 572 -9.38 17.39 -37.98
N PRO A 573 -9.33 17.10 -39.29
CA PRO A 573 -10.49 17.25 -40.20
C PRO A 573 -11.60 16.21 -40.00
N PHE A 574 -11.46 15.29 -39.03
CA PHE A 574 -12.40 14.20 -38.81
C PHE A 574 -13.46 14.59 -37.78
N SER A 575 -14.73 14.30 -38.09
CA SER A 575 -15.89 14.60 -37.24
C SER A 575 -16.15 13.58 -36.13
N ALA A 576 -15.48 12.42 -36.14
CA ALA A 576 -15.63 11.36 -35.12
C ALA A 576 -14.26 10.75 -34.73
N PRO A 577 -14.13 10.20 -33.50
CA PRO A 577 -12.96 9.41 -33.14
C PRO A 577 -12.84 8.23 -34.10
N THR A 578 -11.74 8.18 -34.86
CA THR A 578 -11.53 7.14 -35.87
C THR A 578 -11.45 5.76 -35.20
N PRO A 579 -11.93 4.68 -35.84
CA PRO A 579 -11.75 3.31 -35.34
C PRO A 579 -10.29 3.00 -34.97
N THR A 580 -9.35 3.61 -35.69
CA THR A 580 -7.92 3.60 -35.44
C THR A 580 -7.54 4.11 -34.05
N LEU A 581 -8.10 5.24 -33.60
CA LEU A 581 -7.85 5.78 -32.26
C LEU A 581 -8.30 4.80 -31.17
N MET A 582 -9.50 4.21 -31.33
CA MET A 582 -10.01 3.23 -30.38
C MET A 582 -9.17 1.95 -30.36
N LEU A 583 -8.64 1.54 -31.52
CA LEU A 583 -7.80 0.36 -31.66
C LEU A 583 -6.41 0.54 -31.04
N LEU A 584 -5.78 1.71 -31.25
CA LEU A 584 -4.51 2.07 -30.60
C LEU A 584 -4.67 2.13 -29.08
N LEU A 585 -5.75 2.76 -28.60
CA LEU A 585 -6.05 2.88 -27.18
C LEU A 585 -6.26 1.49 -26.54
N THR A 586 -7.11 0.66 -27.13
CA THR A 586 -7.42 -0.69 -26.61
C THR A 586 -6.21 -1.61 -26.63
N THR A 587 -5.40 -1.59 -27.70
CA THR A 587 -4.18 -2.39 -27.80
C THR A 587 -3.14 -1.96 -26.76
N GLY A 588 -2.91 -0.65 -26.62
CA GLY A 588 -2.00 -0.11 -25.61
C GLY A 588 -2.43 -0.47 -24.18
N LEU A 589 -3.74 -0.39 -23.88
CA LEU A 589 -4.28 -0.83 -22.59
C LEU A 589 -4.08 -2.32 -22.34
N VAL A 590 -4.32 -3.18 -23.35
CA VAL A 590 -4.15 -4.64 -23.23
C VAL A 590 -2.69 -5.00 -22.92
N GLU A 591 -1.73 -4.36 -23.59
CA GLU A 591 -0.30 -4.59 -23.35
C GLU A 591 0.12 -4.19 -21.94
N ILE A 592 -0.34 -3.02 -21.48
CA ILE A 592 -0.10 -2.53 -20.12
C ILE A 592 -0.74 -3.46 -19.08
N VAL A 593 -1.97 -3.93 -19.32
CA VAL A 593 -2.64 -4.90 -18.43
C VAL A 593 -1.84 -6.20 -18.36
N CYS A 594 -1.34 -6.69 -19.49
CA CYS A 594 -0.50 -7.89 -19.54
C CYS A 594 0.82 -7.69 -18.77
N ALA A 595 1.50 -6.55 -18.97
CA ALA A 595 2.70 -6.20 -18.23
C ALA A 595 2.42 -6.13 -16.71
N ALA A 596 1.36 -5.44 -16.31
CA ALA A 596 0.95 -5.30 -14.92
C ALA A 596 0.59 -6.67 -14.29
N ALA A 597 -0.05 -7.56 -15.04
CA ALA A 597 -0.37 -8.92 -14.61
C ALA A 597 0.91 -9.74 -14.36
N ILE A 598 1.88 -9.70 -15.28
CA ILE A 598 3.17 -10.40 -15.15
C ILE A 598 3.96 -9.86 -13.93
N ILE A 599 4.06 -8.54 -13.76
CA ILE A 599 4.75 -7.93 -12.60
C ILE A 599 4.07 -8.33 -11.29
N SER A 600 2.74 -8.42 -11.30
CA SER A 600 1.94 -8.82 -10.14
C SER A 600 2.04 -10.31 -9.80
N GLY A 601 2.66 -11.11 -10.66
CA GLY A 601 2.85 -12.55 -10.47
C GLY A 601 1.69 -13.41 -10.97
N TYR A 602 0.89 -12.92 -11.91
CA TYR A 602 -0.05 -13.75 -12.66
C TYR A 602 0.68 -14.52 -13.75
N ALA A 603 0.24 -15.75 -14.00
CA ALA A 603 0.69 -16.52 -15.15
C ALA A 603 -0.09 -16.02 -16.38
N VAL A 604 0.61 -15.36 -17.30
CA VAL A 604 0.08 -14.96 -18.61
C VAL A 604 0.68 -15.91 -19.64
N LYS A 605 -0.16 -16.55 -20.44
CA LYS A 605 0.31 -17.48 -21.48
C LYS A 605 1.20 -16.71 -22.47
N LEU A 606 2.39 -17.24 -22.76
CA LEU A 606 3.33 -16.61 -23.69
C LEU A 606 2.73 -16.49 -25.10
N THR A 607 1.89 -17.44 -25.49
CA THR A 607 1.14 -17.40 -26.76
C THR A 607 0.25 -16.16 -26.84
N LEU A 608 -0.50 -15.85 -25.79
CA LEU A 608 -1.34 -14.65 -25.72
C LEU A 608 -0.49 -13.37 -25.85
N VAL A 609 0.63 -13.30 -25.15
CA VAL A 609 1.56 -12.15 -25.22
C VAL A 609 2.12 -11.99 -26.65
N ASN A 610 2.53 -13.08 -27.28
CA ASN A 610 3.06 -13.07 -28.64
C ASN A 610 1.99 -12.69 -29.67
N THR A 611 0.76 -13.18 -29.51
CA THR A 611 -0.38 -12.81 -30.37
C THR A 611 -0.67 -11.33 -30.24
N ILE A 612 -0.71 -10.79 -29.02
CA ILE A 612 -0.92 -9.35 -28.80
C ILE A 612 0.18 -8.53 -29.50
N MET A 613 1.45 -8.86 -29.25
CA MET A 613 2.56 -8.15 -29.89
C MET A 613 2.56 -8.28 -31.42
N ALA A 614 2.21 -9.45 -31.97
CA ALA A 614 2.11 -9.65 -33.41
C ALA A 614 0.95 -8.84 -34.02
N CYS A 615 -0.20 -8.77 -33.35
CA CYS A 615 -1.31 -7.92 -33.76
C CYS A 615 -0.92 -6.43 -33.72
N THR A 616 -0.21 -5.99 -32.68
CA THR A 616 0.30 -4.60 -32.59
C THR A 616 1.26 -4.26 -33.73
N LEU A 617 2.17 -5.17 -34.08
CA LEU A 617 3.11 -4.97 -35.19
C LEU A 617 2.40 -4.97 -36.55
N ALA A 618 1.41 -5.85 -36.74
CA ALA A 618 0.59 -5.83 -37.94
C ALA A 618 -0.20 -4.51 -38.04
N LEU A 619 -0.77 -4.02 -36.93
CA LEU A 619 -1.46 -2.74 -36.88
C LEU A 619 -0.57 -1.56 -37.27
N GLY A 620 0.66 -1.52 -36.76
CA GLY A 620 1.65 -0.51 -37.15
C GLY A 620 2.00 -0.53 -38.64
N ALA A 621 1.96 -1.71 -39.28
CA ALA A 621 2.22 -1.88 -40.71
C ALA A 621 1.03 -1.54 -41.62
N PHE A 622 -0.21 -1.65 -41.10
CA PHE A 622 -1.44 -1.39 -41.85
C PHE A 622 -2.02 0.02 -41.62
N LEU A 623 -1.47 0.81 -40.71
CA LEU A 623 -1.76 2.25 -40.61
C LEU A 623 -1.32 2.92 -41.93
N PRO A 624 -2.23 3.45 -42.75
CA PRO A 624 -1.86 3.94 -44.06
C PRO A 624 -0.98 5.19 -43.92
N THR A 625 0.21 5.16 -44.52
CA THR A 625 1.09 6.33 -44.67
C THR A 625 0.44 7.48 -45.44
N SER A 626 -0.69 7.21 -46.11
CA SER A 626 -1.50 8.14 -46.90
C SER A 626 -2.52 8.96 -46.09
N TRP A 627 -2.61 8.81 -44.77
CA TRP A 627 -3.61 9.49 -43.93
C TRP A 627 -3.15 10.85 -43.36
N HIS A 628 -1.99 11.36 -43.77
CA HIS A 628 -1.62 12.75 -43.50
C HIS A 628 -2.20 13.67 -44.57
N PRO A 629 -3.00 14.69 -44.21
CA PRO A 629 -3.36 15.75 -45.14
C PRO A 629 -2.07 16.35 -45.73
N LEU A 630 -2.06 16.58 -47.04
CA LEU A 630 -0.93 17.17 -47.77
C LEU A 630 -0.50 18.55 -47.23
N SER A 631 -1.25 19.15 -46.30
CA SER A 631 -1.05 20.48 -45.72
C SER A 631 -0.41 20.56 -44.32
N GLU A 632 -0.12 19.46 -43.62
CA GLU A 632 0.53 19.55 -42.30
C GLU A 632 2.02 19.94 -42.35
N PRO A 633 2.53 20.73 -41.38
CA PRO A 633 3.93 21.11 -41.32
C PRO A 633 4.84 19.87 -41.19
N PRO A 634 6.02 19.88 -41.83
CA PRO A 634 6.91 18.71 -41.98
C PRO A 634 7.32 18.03 -40.67
N GLY A 635 7.20 18.72 -39.53
CA GLY A 635 7.47 18.19 -38.19
C GLY A 635 6.44 17.17 -37.66
N ALA A 636 5.18 17.23 -38.08
CA ALA A 636 4.14 16.30 -37.61
C ALA A 636 4.21 14.94 -38.33
N ARG A 637 4.52 14.96 -39.64
CA ARG A 637 4.74 13.73 -40.44
C ARG A 637 5.98 12.95 -40.01
N THR A 638 7.03 13.64 -39.61
CA THR A 638 8.28 13.01 -39.15
C THR A 638 8.09 12.29 -37.81
N LEU A 639 7.29 12.85 -36.89
CA LEU A 639 6.97 12.20 -35.61
C LEU A 639 6.17 10.91 -35.80
N ALA A 640 5.03 10.92 -36.50
CA ALA A 640 4.18 9.73 -36.68
C ALA A 640 4.84 8.58 -37.46
N SER A 641 5.62 8.91 -38.50
CA SER A 641 6.40 7.92 -39.26
C SER A 641 7.57 7.35 -38.44
N SER A 642 8.23 8.17 -37.62
CA SER A 642 9.30 7.72 -36.73
C SER A 642 8.79 6.82 -35.58
N SER A 643 7.63 7.09 -34.99
CA SER A 643 6.99 6.23 -33.99
C SER A 643 6.70 4.83 -34.52
N SER A 644 6.15 4.75 -35.73
CA SER A 644 5.79 3.49 -36.42
C SER A 644 7.02 2.65 -36.77
N LEU A 645 8.10 3.32 -37.23
CA LEU A 645 9.40 2.68 -37.48
C LEU A 645 10.09 2.20 -36.20
N ILE A 646 9.98 2.94 -35.10
CA ILE A 646 10.53 2.53 -33.78
C ILE A 646 9.78 1.31 -33.25
N ILE A 647 8.44 1.26 -33.37
CA ILE A 647 7.64 0.08 -32.99
C ILE A 647 8.06 -1.15 -33.81
N LEU A 648 8.22 -0.98 -35.12
CA LEU A 648 8.64 -2.04 -36.03
C LEU A 648 10.07 -2.53 -35.70
N ALA A 649 11.01 -1.61 -35.48
CA ALA A 649 12.41 -1.93 -35.16
C ALA A 649 12.54 -2.64 -33.81
N VAL A 650 11.84 -2.19 -32.77
CA VAL A 650 11.84 -2.83 -31.44
C VAL A 650 11.18 -4.21 -31.50
N GLY A 651 10.07 -4.35 -32.25
CA GLY A 651 9.41 -5.63 -32.49
C GLY A 651 10.29 -6.65 -33.22
N ILE A 652 11.00 -6.20 -34.26
CA ILE A 652 11.95 -7.05 -35.02
C ILE A 652 13.12 -7.46 -34.12
N VAL A 653 13.70 -6.54 -33.35
CA VAL A 653 14.82 -6.84 -32.44
C VAL A 653 14.40 -7.85 -31.37
N ASP A 654 13.23 -7.69 -30.76
CA ASP A 654 12.73 -8.64 -29.75
C ASP A 654 12.41 -10.01 -30.38
N ALA A 655 11.81 -10.05 -31.57
CA ALA A 655 11.53 -11.28 -32.30
C ALA A 655 12.82 -12.04 -32.70
N VAL A 656 13.84 -11.33 -33.17
CA VAL A 656 15.15 -11.91 -33.55
C VAL A 656 15.90 -12.44 -32.32
N VAL A 657 15.85 -11.72 -31.19
CA VAL A 657 16.46 -12.17 -29.92
C VAL A 657 15.76 -13.41 -29.37
N ARG A 658 14.44 -13.53 -29.52
CA ARG A 658 13.68 -14.74 -29.13
C ARG A 658 13.99 -15.94 -30.03
N ARG A 659 14.08 -15.76 -31.35
CA ARG A 659 14.43 -16.83 -32.31
C ARG A 659 15.82 -17.43 -32.05
N ARG A 660 16.81 -16.59 -31.69
CA ARG A 660 18.17 -17.05 -31.36
C ARG A 660 18.28 -17.90 -30.08
N ARG A 661 17.32 -17.83 -29.16
CA ARG A 661 17.30 -18.68 -27.94
C ARG A 661 16.62 -20.02 -28.16
N ILE A 662 15.57 -20.06 -28.99
CA ILE A 662 14.92 -21.34 -29.36
C ILE A 662 15.88 -22.20 -30.20
N ALA A 663 16.77 -21.57 -30.97
CA ALA A 663 17.76 -22.26 -31.81
C ALA A 663 19.04 -22.69 -31.07
N ARG A 664 19.23 -22.35 -29.78
CA ARG A 664 20.34 -22.88 -28.98
C ARG A 664 19.78 -23.88 -27.96
N PRO A 665 19.83 -25.20 -28.21
CA PRO A 665 19.72 -26.15 -27.11
C PRO A 665 20.87 -25.85 -26.14
N GLU A 666 20.56 -25.76 -24.85
CA GLU A 666 21.57 -25.80 -23.79
C GLU A 666 22.31 -27.13 -23.94
N THR A 667 23.48 -27.09 -24.57
CA THR A 667 24.46 -28.16 -24.44
C THR A 667 24.93 -28.11 -23.01
N THR A 668 24.47 -29.07 -22.22
CA THR A 668 25.00 -29.39 -20.90
C THR A 668 26.46 -29.81 -21.06
N ALA A 669 27.38 -28.85 -20.95
CA ALA A 669 28.78 -29.16 -20.66
C ALA A 669 28.89 -29.35 -19.15
N SER A 670 28.96 -30.61 -18.75
CA SER A 670 29.49 -31.04 -17.45
C SER A 670 30.98 -30.69 -17.36
N ASN A 671 31.35 -29.90 -16.35
CA ASN A 671 32.50 -30.12 -15.46
C ASN A 671 32.42 -29.15 -14.28
#